data_AF-A0A8J3P1T8-F1
#
_entry.id   AF-A0A8J3P1T8-F1
#
_cell.length_a   1.000
_cell.length_b   1.000
_cell.length_c   1.000
_cell.angle_alpha   90.00
_cell.angle_beta   90.00
_cell.angle_gamma   90.00
#
_symmetry.space_group_name_H-M   'P 1'
#
loop_
_entity.id
_entity.type
_entity.pdbx_description
1 polymer ?
#
loop_
_entity_poly.entity_id
_entity_poly.type
_entity_poly.pdbx_seq_one_letter_code
_entity_poly.pdbx_strand_id
1 'polypeptide(L)'
;MRINEIESNGGSPGDWVELVNTGSAAVDVSGWTVKDNDDTHAFIVPAGTVLAAGGYLALDVDPAFGLGAADSARLFAADGTTLVDSHSWTSHASTTYGRCPDGSGEFATTTSSTRGAANDCTAPNATVVKINEVESNGGSPGDWVELVNTGSAAVDVSGWVVKDNDDTHAYAIPAGSVLAGRGFLAVDVESAFGLGGADSARLFQADGTTLVDAYSWTAHAATTYGRCPDGSGAFVATNTATRGAANDCGSAAAAVRINEVESNGGTPGDWVELVNTGATAVDVSGWVFRDNDDTHLVTVAAGSTLAPGAFLALDTEPAFGLGSADSARLYLSDGTTLVDTYSWTAHAATTYGRCPNGTGAFVTSTSSTRGAANDCGAPVRINEVESNGGTPGDWVEIVNNGAGTVDVSGWIVKDNDDTHVYAVPAGTTVASGAFLALDVETSFGLGGADSARLFQADGTTLVDTYSWTAHAATTYGRCPDGTGDFAATTAPTKGAGNACPGQVPAAVWPGGAEVAVADAANLFGGNMSGLAYDSAGVLWAVKNGPGTLYRLVRDGAAWTPDPAGGWAAGKALHYADGTGDLDAEGVTLTAAGASGGVFVSTERNNADSGVSRPRIVRFDPSAAGTALNAAATWDLTADLPPVAANSGIEGITWVPDVYLTAHGFADERTGRAYDPAAYPGHGDGLFLVGLEANGQVYAYALDQAGGAYTRVAAFASGFPAVMDLVFEPETSHLWAVCDDTCQGRTATLDVDAAGRFAVGAVYERPAGMPNFNNEGFAIAPQSACVAGRKPVYWSDDSNDAGHALRGGTLPCTDLDADDDGIEDSADPLPADPANGTFSDDDGTSGRILDRAGRTVSIADTAGGVRVTVGAGTVPARVQLDGGAAVITLDEGGYELGGTGSVTVLSGGPAVATVGVQGTAVTVTVAAGGWVSYPEATVKGTLASLLGIRSTGGVTVGAAGVPQAFCGTVQNVLVGSTRNETIAGTADADLILGKGGNDVVTGNGGGDCVVTGAGNDVVSTTGGDDRVDAGNGNNVVNTGEGDDVVRTGAGNDVVTTAGGDDRVEAGDGNNTVNTAAGDDTVTTGSGNDVVDCGTGTDTAHPGRGNNTNSGTRCETFSA
;
A
#
# COMPACT_ATOMS: atom_id res chain seq x y z
N MET A 1 -28.34 44.79 31.96
CA MET A 1 -28.67 45.37 33.28
C MET A 1 -28.89 44.26 34.27
N ARG A 2 -28.18 44.31 35.40
CA ARG A 2 -28.25 43.34 36.49
C ARG A 2 -28.15 44.08 37.83
N ILE A 3 -28.66 43.48 38.89
CA ILE A 3 -28.36 43.93 40.25
C ILE A 3 -26.95 43.44 40.59
N ASN A 4 -26.09 44.33 41.07
CA ASN A 4 -24.68 44.04 41.35
C ASN A 4 -24.39 43.92 42.83
N GLU A 5 -24.92 44.84 43.66
CA GLU A 5 -24.63 44.89 45.09
C GLU A 5 -25.86 45.41 45.86
N ILE A 6 -26.08 44.89 47.07
CA ILE A 6 -27.26 45.20 47.90
C ILE A 6 -26.81 45.40 49.35
N GLU A 7 -27.14 46.58 49.90
CA GLU A 7 -27.06 46.87 51.33
C GLU A 7 -28.46 46.80 51.92
N SER A 8 -28.62 46.03 53.00
CA SER A 8 -29.91 45.78 53.66
C SER A 8 -29.86 45.94 55.17
N ASN A 9 -28.70 46.21 55.77
CA ASN A 9 -28.52 46.21 57.22
C ASN A 9 -28.34 47.62 57.78
N GLY A 10 -28.99 48.63 57.18
CA GLY A 10 -28.98 50.00 57.70
C GLY A 10 -27.60 50.67 57.70
N GLY A 11 -26.77 50.39 56.68
CA GLY A 11 -25.52 51.10 56.42
C GLY A 11 -25.73 52.61 56.13
N SER A 12 -24.65 53.38 55.92
CA SER A 12 -24.77 54.81 55.54
C SER A 12 -24.64 54.95 54.02
N PRO A 13 -25.64 55.53 53.29
CA PRO A 13 -26.70 56.42 53.78
C PRO A 13 -28.03 55.76 54.18
N GLY A 14 -28.18 54.44 54.03
CA GLY A 14 -29.37 53.64 54.36
C GLY A 14 -29.33 52.34 53.55
N ASP A 15 -30.50 51.75 53.30
CA ASP A 15 -30.61 50.61 52.38
C ASP A 15 -30.52 51.07 50.91
N TRP A 16 -29.75 50.35 50.10
CA TRP A 16 -29.56 50.68 48.69
C TRP A 16 -29.33 49.44 47.83
N VAL A 17 -29.67 49.58 46.55
CA VAL A 17 -29.49 48.53 45.52
C VAL A 17 -28.69 49.12 44.37
N GLU A 18 -27.60 48.47 43.99
CA GLU A 18 -26.78 48.87 42.86
C GLU A 18 -27.05 48.05 41.61
N LEU A 19 -27.09 48.74 40.49
CA LEU A 19 -27.21 48.16 39.16
C LEU A 19 -25.91 48.26 38.40
N VAL A 20 -25.61 47.24 37.59
CA VAL A 20 -24.50 47.26 36.62
C VAL A 20 -25.00 47.03 35.20
N ASN A 21 -24.42 47.76 34.26
CA ASN A 21 -24.62 47.53 32.84
C ASN A 21 -23.54 46.60 32.27
N THR A 22 -23.84 45.30 32.21
CA THR A 22 -22.96 44.29 31.61
C THR A 22 -22.92 44.29 30.07
N GLY A 23 -23.72 45.13 29.42
CA GLY A 23 -23.75 45.25 27.97
C GLY A 23 -22.65 46.19 27.43
N SER A 24 -22.43 46.15 26.11
CA SER A 24 -21.43 46.98 25.42
C SER A 24 -21.91 48.38 25.02
N ALA A 25 -23.17 48.73 25.29
CA ALA A 25 -23.77 50.02 24.97
C ALA A 25 -24.45 50.64 26.20
N ALA A 26 -24.59 51.98 26.20
CA ALA A 26 -25.30 52.69 27.27
C ALA A 26 -26.81 52.34 27.25
N VAL A 27 -27.40 52.17 28.43
CA VAL A 27 -28.81 51.81 28.61
C VAL A 27 -29.55 52.93 29.34
N ASP A 28 -30.65 53.41 28.76
CA ASP A 28 -31.57 54.31 29.45
C ASP A 28 -32.44 53.50 30.42
N VAL A 29 -32.26 53.75 31.71
CA VAL A 29 -32.97 53.10 32.81
C VAL A 29 -34.03 54.01 33.43
N SER A 30 -34.38 55.11 32.76
CA SER A 30 -35.46 56.01 33.19
C SER A 30 -36.77 55.26 33.38
N GLY A 31 -37.40 55.43 34.55
CA GLY A 31 -38.70 54.81 34.86
C GLY A 31 -38.63 53.33 35.24
N TRP A 32 -37.46 52.70 35.21
CA TRP A 32 -37.29 51.34 35.74
C TRP A 32 -37.58 51.33 37.24
N THR A 33 -38.01 50.19 37.78
CA THR A 33 -38.52 50.12 39.16
C THR A 33 -37.79 49.03 39.95
N VAL A 34 -37.34 49.36 41.16
CA VAL A 34 -36.86 48.36 42.14
C VAL A 34 -37.95 48.15 43.19
N LYS A 35 -38.28 46.90 43.48
CA LYS A 35 -39.27 46.48 44.49
C LYS A 35 -38.64 45.52 45.50
N ASP A 36 -39.20 45.44 46.70
CA ASP A 36 -38.81 44.48 47.73
C ASP A 36 -39.50 43.11 47.51
N ASN A 37 -39.67 42.26 48.52
CA ASN A 37 -40.42 40.99 48.42
C ASN A 37 -41.94 41.14 48.21
N ASP A 38 -42.49 42.36 48.28
CA ASP A 38 -43.87 42.66 47.92
C ASP A 38 -43.95 43.73 46.81
N ASP A 39 -45.09 43.80 46.13
CA ASP A 39 -45.28 44.71 44.99
C ASP A 39 -45.89 46.07 45.40
N THR A 40 -46.10 46.28 46.71
CA THR A 40 -46.70 47.50 47.26
C THR A 40 -45.66 48.59 47.50
N HIS A 41 -44.38 48.23 47.59
CA HIS A 41 -43.25 49.16 47.71
C HIS A 41 -42.41 49.19 46.43
N ALA A 42 -42.08 50.39 45.96
CA ALA A 42 -41.39 50.59 44.70
C ALA A 42 -40.56 51.87 44.69
N PHE A 43 -39.32 51.76 44.22
CA PHE A 43 -38.45 52.89 43.90
C PHE A 43 -38.36 53.03 42.38
N ILE A 44 -38.77 54.17 41.85
CA ILE A 44 -38.75 54.45 40.40
C ILE A 44 -37.49 55.26 40.07
N VAL A 45 -36.67 54.74 39.14
CA VAL A 45 -35.45 55.41 38.67
C VAL A 45 -35.80 56.73 37.98
N PRO A 46 -35.19 57.87 38.36
CA PRO A 46 -35.52 59.18 37.81
C PRO A 46 -35.39 59.27 36.28
N ALA A 47 -36.24 60.11 35.67
CA ALA A 47 -36.19 60.36 34.24
C ALA A 47 -34.86 61.00 33.80
N GLY A 48 -34.32 60.56 32.67
CA GLY A 48 -33.04 60.99 32.11
C GLY A 48 -31.82 60.18 32.60
N THR A 49 -32.04 59.07 33.32
CA THR A 49 -30.93 58.26 33.86
C THR A 49 -30.43 57.26 32.82
N VAL A 50 -29.25 57.52 32.26
CA VAL A 50 -28.59 56.63 31.30
C VAL A 50 -27.31 56.07 31.92
N LEU A 51 -27.17 54.75 31.95
CA LEU A 51 -26.01 54.06 32.49
C LEU A 51 -25.10 53.57 31.35
N ALA A 52 -23.85 54.04 31.32
CA ALA A 52 -22.86 53.64 30.32
C ALA A 52 -22.53 52.14 30.40
N ALA A 53 -21.97 51.58 29.33
CA ALA A 53 -21.44 50.21 29.32
C ALA A 53 -20.39 50.03 30.43
N GLY A 54 -20.53 49.00 31.26
CA GLY A 54 -19.69 48.76 32.44
C GLY A 54 -19.90 49.75 33.60
N GLY A 55 -20.87 50.66 33.50
CA GLY A 55 -21.18 51.63 34.57
C GLY A 55 -21.97 51.00 35.72
N TYR A 56 -21.78 51.57 36.91
CA TYR A 56 -22.48 51.22 38.16
C TYR A 56 -23.43 52.36 38.58
N LEU A 57 -24.60 52.00 39.09
CA LEU A 57 -25.62 52.94 39.57
C LEU A 57 -26.21 52.45 40.88
N ALA A 58 -25.78 53.05 42.00
CA ALA A 58 -26.38 52.83 43.30
C ALA A 58 -27.69 53.64 43.46
N LEU A 59 -28.76 52.96 43.85
CA LEU A 59 -30.08 53.53 44.09
C LEU A 59 -30.38 53.46 45.59
N ASP A 60 -30.48 54.62 46.24
CA ASP A 60 -30.90 54.71 47.64
C ASP A 60 -32.41 54.44 47.73
N VAL A 61 -32.77 53.25 48.21
CA VAL A 61 -34.18 52.84 48.31
C VAL A 61 -34.79 53.28 49.64
N ASP A 62 -33.99 53.56 50.66
CA ASP A 62 -34.40 54.24 51.89
C ASP A 62 -34.46 55.78 51.67
N PRO A 63 -35.57 56.49 51.99
CA PRO A 63 -36.73 56.07 52.80
C PRO A 63 -37.97 55.64 52.00
N ALA A 64 -37.84 55.29 50.72
CA ALA A 64 -38.98 54.79 49.95
C ALA A 64 -39.47 53.44 50.49
N PHE A 65 -38.54 52.53 50.81
CA PHE A 65 -38.76 51.30 51.58
C PHE A 65 -37.43 50.77 52.14
N GLY A 66 -37.51 49.96 53.19
CA GLY A 66 -36.35 49.29 53.78
C GLY A 66 -36.24 47.85 53.31
N LEU A 67 -35.04 47.30 53.33
CA LEU A 67 -34.72 45.94 52.95
C LEU A 67 -34.50 45.10 54.22
N GLY A 68 -35.43 44.20 54.54
CA GLY A 68 -35.42 43.45 55.79
C GLY A 68 -34.41 42.30 55.86
N ALA A 69 -34.30 41.67 57.03
CA ALA A 69 -33.43 40.53 57.25
C ALA A 69 -33.80 39.32 56.36
N ALA A 70 -35.08 39.13 56.03
CA ALA A 70 -35.54 38.09 55.12
C ALA A 70 -36.39 38.73 54.01
N ASP A 71 -35.73 39.12 52.93
CA ASP A 71 -36.29 39.99 51.91
C ASP A 71 -35.72 39.71 50.52
N SER A 72 -36.10 40.51 49.52
CA SER A 72 -35.58 40.44 48.16
C SER A 72 -35.46 41.81 47.52
N ALA A 73 -34.50 41.98 46.61
CA ALA A 73 -34.45 43.11 45.69
C ALA A 73 -34.81 42.62 44.29
N ARG A 74 -35.81 43.24 43.66
CA ARG A 74 -36.32 42.86 42.33
C ARG A 74 -36.34 44.07 41.40
N LEU A 75 -35.60 44.01 40.31
CA LEU A 75 -35.50 45.05 39.29
C LEU A 75 -36.47 44.78 38.14
N PHE A 76 -37.31 45.75 37.81
CA PHE A 76 -38.27 45.71 36.71
C PHE A 76 -37.94 46.79 35.66
N ALA A 77 -38.25 46.51 34.39
CA ALA A 77 -38.15 47.48 33.31
C ALA A 77 -39.14 48.64 33.49
N ALA A 78 -39.07 49.66 32.62
CA ALA A 78 -39.89 50.87 32.71
C ALA A 78 -41.41 50.65 32.65
N ASP A 79 -41.87 49.47 32.22
CA ASP A 79 -43.29 49.09 32.24
C ASP A 79 -43.78 48.67 33.65
N GLY A 80 -42.88 48.57 34.64
CA GLY A 80 -43.18 48.21 36.03
C GLY A 80 -43.59 46.76 36.27
N THR A 81 -43.57 45.91 35.24
CA THR A 81 -44.07 44.51 35.27
C THR A 81 -43.10 43.47 34.74
N THR A 82 -42.21 43.84 33.81
CA THR A 82 -41.20 42.94 33.26
C THR A 82 -40.00 42.83 34.22
N LEU A 83 -39.84 41.68 34.88
CA LEU A 83 -38.70 41.40 35.77
C LEU A 83 -37.41 41.26 34.95
N VAL A 84 -36.39 42.03 35.33
CA VAL A 84 -35.08 42.06 34.67
C VAL A 84 -34.02 41.30 35.47
N ASP A 85 -34.02 41.45 36.78
CA ASP A 85 -33.13 40.71 37.69
C ASP A 85 -33.69 40.70 39.11
N SER A 86 -33.27 39.73 39.93
CA SER A 86 -33.69 39.64 41.33
C SER A 86 -32.69 38.89 42.19
N HIS A 87 -32.66 39.23 43.48
CA HIS A 87 -31.98 38.46 44.52
C HIS A 87 -32.82 38.41 45.79
N SER A 88 -32.80 37.29 46.50
CA SER A 88 -33.53 37.09 47.75
C SER A 88 -32.62 36.48 48.80
N TRP A 89 -32.79 36.88 50.06
CA TRP A 89 -31.99 36.44 51.21
C TRP A 89 -32.87 36.17 52.43
N THR A 90 -32.32 35.46 53.41
CA THR A 90 -33.02 35.04 54.64
C THR A 90 -32.45 35.66 55.92
N SER A 91 -31.26 36.25 55.84
CA SER A 91 -30.65 37.09 56.88
C SER A 91 -29.92 38.26 56.20
N HIS A 92 -29.60 39.34 56.92
CA HIS A 92 -28.71 40.37 56.39
C HIS A 92 -27.31 39.80 56.11
N ALA A 93 -26.62 40.37 55.11
CA ALA A 93 -25.19 40.18 54.93
C ALA A 93 -24.40 40.81 56.10
N SER A 94 -23.18 40.32 56.37
CA SER A 94 -22.30 40.96 57.36
C SER A 94 -21.78 42.34 56.91
N THR A 95 -21.80 42.58 55.60
CA THR A 95 -21.36 43.79 54.89
C THR A 95 -22.43 44.13 53.84
N THR A 96 -22.31 43.65 52.61
CA THR A 96 -23.33 43.74 51.56
C THR A 96 -23.42 42.41 50.80
N TYR A 97 -24.51 42.18 50.08
CA TYR A 97 -24.61 41.10 49.10
C TYR A 97 -24.14 41.58 47.74
N GLY A 98 -23.05 41.05 47.20
CA GLY A 98 -22.50 41.42 45.89
C GLY A 98 -22.37 40.22 44.95
N ARG A 99 -22.58 40.43 43.65
CA ARG A 99 -22.31 39.43 42.60
C ARG A 99 -20.81 39.31 42.34
N CYS A 100 -20.30 38.09 42.41
CA CYS A 100 -18.87 37.81 42.24
C CYS A 100 -18.65 36.73 41.17
N PRO A 101 -18.16 37.06 39.95
CA PRO A 101 -17.77 38.38 39.44
C PRO A 101 -18.95 39.34 39.16
N ASP A 102 -18.68 40.65 39.03
CA ASP A 102 -19.70 41.69 38.82
C ASP A 102 -20.67 41.38 37.67
N GLY A 103 -21.96 41.51 37.94
CA GLY A 103 -23.05 41.40 36.97
C GLY A 103 -23.26 40.01 36.35
N SER A 104 -22.36 39.04 36.53
CA SER A 104 -22.47 37.69 35.98
C SER A 104 -22.35 36.57 37.02
N GLY A 105 -21.79 36.86 38.19
CA GLY A 105 -21.59 35.89 39.26
C GLY A 105 -22.79 35.69 40.18
N GLU A 106 -22.66 34.68 41.04
CA GLU A 106 -23.58 34.44 42.15
C GLU A 106 -23.43 35.53 43.22
N PHE A 107 -24.50 35.79 43.96
CA PHE A 107 -24.45 36.70 45.10
C PHE A 107 -23.74 36.04 46.28
N ALA A 108 -22.76 36.75 46.84
CA ALA A 108 -22.03 36.38 48.04
C ALA A 108 -21.91 37.61 48.96
N THR A 109 -21.55 37.38 50.22
CA THR A 109 -21.21 38.48 51.12
C THR A 109 -19.88 39.09 50.70
N THR A 110 -19.85 40.39 50.41
CA THR A 110 -18.65 41.12 49.99
C THR A 110 -17.68 41.33 51.15
N THR A 111 -16.42 41.62 50.87
CA THR A 111 -15.44 41.93 51.92
C THR A 111 -15.56 43.36 52.40
N SER A 112 -16.00 44.26 51.53
CA SER A 112 -16.33 45.64 51.85
C SER A 112 -17.47 46.13 50.96
N SER A 113 -18.20 47.16 51.42
CA SER A 113 -19.20 47.82 50.60
C SER A 113 -18.52 48.61 49.48
N THR A 114 -18.92 48.37 48.24
CA THR A 114 -18.30 48.92 47.02
C THR A 114 -19.24 49.80 46.21
N ARG A 115 -20.15 50.48 46.90
CA ARG A 115 -21.14 51.40 46.33
C ARG A 115 -20.56 52.34 45.26
N GLY A 116 -21.06 52.19 44.03
CA GLY A 116 -20.70 52.94 42.83
C GLY A 116 -19.48 52.38 42.07
N ALA A 117 -18.99 51.20 42.43
CA ALA A 117 -17.77 50.59 41.91
C ALA A 117 -17.89 49.06 41.80
N ALA A 118 -16.85 48.43 41.23
CA ALA A 118 -16.75 46.98 41.12
C ALA A 118 -16.72 46.30 42.50
N ASN A 119 -17.36 45.13 42.64
CA ASN A 119 -17.47 44.43 43.92
C ASN A 119 -16.12 43.96 44.45
N ASP A 120 -15.85 44.24 45.74
CA ASP A 120 -14.69 43.72 46.45
C ASP A 120 -14.98 42.30 46.95
N CYS A 121 -14.84 41.37 46.00
CA CYS A 121 -15.03 39.94 46.20
C CYS A 121 -13.76 39.23 46.71
N THR A 122 -12.76 39.96 47.23
CA THR A 122 -11.56 39.33 47.77
C THR A 122 -11.90 38.54 49.04
N ALA A 123 -12.10 37.23 48.90
CA ALA A 123 -12.32 36.32 50.01
C ALA A 123 -11.30 36.59 51.14
N PRO A 124 -11.68 36.43 52.42
CA PRO A 124 -10.72 36.60 53.51
C PRO A 124 -9.52 35.70 53.23
N ASN A 125 -8.31 36.28 53.32
CA ASN A 125 -7.00 35.68 52.97
C ASN A 125 -6.70 34.30 53.63
N ALA A 126 -7.61 33.74 54.42
CA ALA A 126 -7.58 32.36 54.90
C ALA A 126 -7.95 31.31 53.85
N THR A 127 -8.75 31.62 52.82
CA THR A 127 -9.15 30.57 51.85
C THR A 127 -8.01 30.12 50.94
N VAL A 128 -6.97 30.94 50.78
CA VAL A 128 -5.81 30.66 49.92
C VAL A 128 -4.66 29.97 50.66
N VAL A 129 -4.61 30.05 51.99
CA VAL A 129 -3.60 29.35 52.79
C VAL A 129 -4.12 27.97 53.16
N LYS A 130 -3.35 26.93 52.83
CA LYS A 130 -3.72 25.53 53.05
C LYS A 130 -2.59 24.78 53.73
N ILE A 131 -2.93 23.73 54.48
CA ILE A 131 -1.95 22.72 54.88
C ILE A 131 -1.55 21.97 53.60
N ASN A 132 -0.25 21.91 53.33
CA ASN A 132 0.31 21.32 52.12
C ASN A 132 1.03 19.99 52.39
N GLU A 133 1.79 19.89 53.48
CA GLU A 133 2.56 18.68 53.79
C GLU A 133 2.67 18.51 55.31
N VAL A 134 2.64 17.26 55.79
CA VAL A 134 2.74 16.93 57.22
C VAL A 134 3.71 15.77 57.43
N GLU A 135 4.74 16.01 58.25
CA GLU A 135 5.63 14.99 58.80
C GLU A 135 5.19 14.64 60.23
N SER A 136 5.06 13.35 60.51
CA SER A 136 4.55 12.84 61.80
C SER A 136 5.34 11.67 62.35
N ASN A 137 6.38 11.21 61.66
CA ASN A 137 7.11 9.98 61.98
C ASN A 137 8.55 10.25 62.42
N GLY A 138 8.79 11.37 63.13
CA GLY A 138 10.09 11.65 63.75
C GLY A 138 11.24 11.85 62.76
N GLY A 139 10.96 12.47 61.60
CA GLY A 139 11.98 12.93 60.66
C GLY A 139 12.96 13.96 61.26
N SER A 140 13.93 14.44 60.48
CA SER A 140 14.84 15.52 60.93
C SER A 140 14.44 16.83 60.23
N PRO A 141 14.01 17.89 60.96
CA PRO A 141 14.30 18.19 62.38
C PRO A 141 13.27 17.72 63.44
N GLY A 142 12.21 17.01 63.06
CA GLY A 142 11.16 16.49 63.96
C GLY A 142 9.82 16.50 63.23
N ASP A 143 8.70 16.54 63.96
CA ASP A 143 7.36 16.74 63.40
C ASP A 143 7.13 18.20 62.95
N TRP A 144 6.57 18.37 61.75
CA TRP A 144 6.28 19.69 61.17
C TRP A 144 5.06 19.68 60.27
N VAL A 145 4.44 20.85 60.13
CA VAL A 145 3.28 21.12 59.26
C VAL A 145 3.64 22.24 58.31
N GLU A 146 3.53 22.00 57.01
CA GLU A 146 3.78 23.01 55.98
C GLU A 146 2.49 23.64 55.48
N LEU A 147 2.56 24.96 55.29
CA LEU A 147 1.52 25.78 54.70
C LEU A 147 1.91 26.20 53.29
N VAL A 148 0.95 26.22 52.37
CA VAL A 148 1.09 26.81 51.03
C VAL A 148 0.11 27.95 50.85
N ASN A 149 0.54 29.00 50.14
CA ASN A 149 -0.35 30.06 49.69
C ASN A 149 -0.67 29.88 48.21
N THR A 150 -1.91 29.46 47.93
CA THR A 150 -2.41 29.26 46.56
C THR A 150 -2.70 30.58 45.82
N GLY A 151 -2.69 31.71 46.53
CA GLY A 151 -2.85 33.05 45.96
C GLY A 151 -1.55 33.67 45.45
N SER A 152 -1.66 34.74 44.67
CA SER A 152 -0.51 35.48 44.11
C SER A 152 0.03 36.57 45.04
N ALA A 153 -0.74 36.99 46.06
CA ALA A 153 -0.32 37.99 47.04
C ALA A 153 0.22 37.33 48.31
N ALA A 154 1.18 37.96 48.98
CA ALA A 154 1.69 37.49 50.26
C ALA A 154 0.62 37.62 51.37
N VAL A 155 0.58 36.64 52.27
CA VAL A 155 -0.37 36.58 53.40
C VAL A 155 0.41 36.66 54.71
N ASP A 156 0.00 37.57 55.58
CA ASP A 156 0.50 37.63 56.96
C ASP A 156 -0.16 36.53 57.79
N VAL A 157 0.64 35.56 58.24
CA VAL A 157 0.20 34.41 59.06
C VAL A 157 0.65 34.56 60.52
N SER A 158 1.08 35.77 60.91
CA SER A 158 1.49 36.08 62.28
C SER A 158 0.41 35.73 63.30
N GLY A 159 0.76 34.92 64.29
CA GLY A 159 -0.12 34.54 65.39
C GLY A 159 -1.16 33.47 65.04
N TRP A 160 -1.23 33.00 63.80
CA TRP A 160 -2.07 31.84 63.43
C TRP A 160 -1.65 30.61 64.22
N VAL A 161 -2.58 29.68 64.45
CA VAL A 161 -2.39 28.59 65.40
C VAL A 161 -2.51 27.24 64.69
N VAL A 162 -1.50 26.39 64.82
CA VAL A 162 -1.54 24.98 64.42
C VAL A 162 -1.87 24.13 65.65
N LYS A 163 -2.81 23.20 65.54
CA LYS A 163 -3.20 22.26 66.60
C LYS A 163 -3.24 20.83 66.08
N ASP A 164 -3.04 19.85 66.97
CA ASP A 164 -3.28 18.44 66.65
C ASP A 164 -4.75 18.04 66.88
N ASN A 165 -5.10 16.77 67.14
CA ASN A 165 -6.48 16.38 67.48
C ASN A 165 -6.99 16.81 68.88
N ASP A 166 -6.14 17.40 69.74
CA ASP A 166 -6.44 17.96 71.05
C ASP A 166 -6.28 19.48 71.03
N ASP A 167 -7.34 20.23 71.37
CA ASP A 167 -7.30 21.69 71.35
C ASP A 167 -6.32 22.32 72.36
N THR A 168 -5.81 21.53 73.31
CA THR A 168 -4.78 21.97 74.27
C THR A 168 -3.36 21.92 73.70
N HIS A 169 -3.13 21.16 72.63
CA HIS A 169 -1.86 21.15 71.90
C HIS A 169 -1.91 22.18 70.78
N ALA A 170 -1.25 23.31 71.02
CA ALA A 170 -1.31 24.46 70.12
C ALA A 170 0.07 25.10 69.95
N TYR A 171 0.39 25.44 68.70
CA TYR A 171 1.59 26.17 68.31
C TYR A 171 1.17 27.47 67.61
N ALA A 172 1.59 28.62 68.14
CA ALA A 172 1.35 29.91 67.52
C ALA A 172 2.51 30.30 66.60
N ILE A 173 2.22 30.58 65.33
CA ILE A 173 3.20 31.02 64.34
C ILE A 173 3.80 32.38 64.78
N PRO A 174 5.13 32.53 64.80
CA PRO A 174 5.78 33.74 65.31
C PRO A 174 5.32 35.03 64.63
N ALA A 175 5.30 36.12 65.40
CA ALA A 175 4.97 37.45 64.87
C ALA A 175 5.97 37.88 63.78
N GLY A 176 5.46 38.47 62.70
CA GLY A 176 6.24 38.88 61.52
C GLY A 176 6.38 37.79 60.46
N SER A 177 5.70 36.65 60.60
CA SER A 177 5.73 35.56 59.62
C SER A 177 4.82 35.90 58.44
N VAL A 178 5.43 36.05 57.27
CA VAL A 178 4.73 36.32 56.01
C VAL A 178 4.92 35.15 55.05
N LEU A 179 3.82 34.56 54.62
CA LEU A 179 3.80 33.52 53.59
C LEU A 179 3.67 34.19 52.22
N ALA A 180 4.75 34.17 51.43
CA ALA A 180 4.77 34.78 50.10
C ALA A 180 3.66 34.22 49.19
N GLY A 181 3.21 34.99 48.21
CA GLY A 181 2.31 34.50 47.17
C GLY A 181 2.94 33.33 46.43
N ARG A 182 2.20 32.23 46.25
CA ARG A 182 2.71 30.95 45.71
C ARG A 182 3.86 30.32 46.51
N GLY A 183 4.13 30.80 47.73
CA GLY A 183 5.21 30.31 48.60
C GLY A 183 4.77 29.24 49.58
N PHE A 184 5.76 28.64 50.25
CA PHE A 184 5.61 27.60 51.28
C PHE A 184 6.20 28.08 52.61
N LEU A 185 5.63 27.62 53.73
CA LEU A 185 6.14 27.86 55.08
C LEU A 185 5.97 26.60 55.94
N ALA A 186 7.08 25.96 56.26
CA ALA A 186 7.12 24.86 57.22
C ALA A 186 7.13 25.38 58.66
N VAL A 187 6.26 24.82 59.50
CA VAL A 187 6.11 25.13 60.92
C VAL A 187 6.53 23.93 61.75
N ASP A 188 7.60 24.07 62.53
CA ASP A 188 8.10 23.02 63.41
C ASP A 188 7.27 22.93 64.69
N VAL A 189 6.39 21.93 64.76
CA VAL A 189 5.46 21.76 65.87
C VAL A 189 6.05 20.90 67.00
N GLU A 190 7.06 20.07 66.71
CA GLU A 190 7.75 19.18 67.67
C GLU A 190 8.13 19.87 68.99
N SER A 191 8.52 21.14 68.92
CA SER A 191 8.89 21.94 70.09
C SER A 191 7.73 22.25 71.06
N ALA A 192 6.49 22.11 70.60
CA ALA A 192 5.26 22.32 71.37
C ALA A 192 4.48 21.01 71.60
N PHE A 193 4.31 20.19 70.56
CA PHE A 193 3.64 18.89 70.61
C PHE A 193 4.13 17.99 69.46
N GLY A 194 4.04 16.67 69.63
CA GLY A 194 4.31 15.70 68.57
C GLY A 194 3.02 15.31 67.84
N LEU A 195 3.16 14.88 66.60
CA LEU A 195 2.08 14.38 65.74
C LEU A 195 2.07 12.85 65.74
N GLY A 196 1.01 12.25 66.28
CA GLY A 196 0.92 10.81 66.48
C GLY A 196 0.54 10.01 65.22
N GLY A 197 0.56 8.68 65.35
CA GLY A 197 0.20 7.77 64.27
C GLY A 197 -1.28 7.85 63.87
N ALA A 198 -2.19 8.15 64.79
CA ALA A 198 -3.59 8.44 64.49
C ALA A 198 -3.93 9.81 65.04
N ASP A 199 -3.83 10.84 64.18
CA ASP A 199 -3.83 12.23 64.62
C ASP A 199 -4.37 13.18 63.52
N SER A 200 -4.31 14.48 63.77
CA SER A 200 -4.69 15.53 62.83
C SER A 200 -3.73 16.71 62.87
N ALA A 201 -3.67 17.48 61.79
CA ALA A 201 -3.09 18.82 61.76
C ALA A 201 -4.22 19.80 61.40
N ARG A 202 -4.44 20.80 62.24
CA ARG A 202 -5.53 21.78 62.10
C ARG A 202 -4.98 23.20 62.20
N LEU A 203 -5.18 24.00 61.16
CA LEU A 203 -4.74 25.39 61.08
C LEU A 203 -5.90 26.33 61.42
N PHE A 204 -5.65 27.29 62.32
CA PHE A 204 -6.59 28.32 62.74
C PHE A 204 -6.02 29.71 62.51
N GLN A 205 -6.88 30.71 62.34
CA GLN A 205 -6.47 32.11 62.36
C GLN A 205 -5.95 32.53 63.74
N ALA A 206 -5.43 33.76 63.85
CA ALA A 206 -4.83 34.29 65.08
C ALA A 206 -5.80 34.38 66.28
N ASP A 207 -7.11 34.26 66.07
CA ASP A 207 -8.10 34.14 67.15
C ASP A 207 -8.09 32.77 67.85
N GLY A 208 -7.39 31.78 67.27
CA GLY A 208 -7.29 30.41 67.78
C GLY A 208 -8.57 29.58 67.68
N THR A 209 -9.62 30.08 67.02
CA THR A 209 -10.96 29.45 66.93
C THR A 209 -11.49 29.32 65.51
N THR A 210 -11.09 30.20 64.59
CA THR A 210 -11.53 30.15 63.19
C THR A 210 -10.67 29.16 62.41
N LEU A 211 -11.24 28.01 62.06
CA LEU A 211 -10.56 26.96 61.29
C LEU A 211 -10.31 27.42 59.85
N VAL A 212 -9.07 27.29 59.39
CA VAL A 212 -8.62 27.62 58.04
C VAL A 212 -8.52 26.37 57.16
N ASP A 213 -7.86 25.33 57.66
CA ASP A 213 -7.71 24.05 56.97
C ASP A 213 -7.40 22.94 57.98
N ALA A 214 -7.68 21.68 57.61
CA ALA A 214 -7.41 20.53 58.47
C ALA A 214 -7.15 19.26 57.66
N TYR A 215 -6.31 18.39 58.21
CA TYR A 215 -6.11 17.04 57.72
C TYR A 215 -6.01 16.05 58.89
N SER A 216 -6.50 14.84 58.72
CA SER A 216 -6.48 13.79 59.75
C SER A 216 -6.11 12.45 59.14
N TRP A 217 -5.34 11.65 59.86
CA TRP A 217 -4.83 10.36 59.40
C TRP A 217 -4.93 9.28 60.50
N THR A 218 -4.87 8.02 60.10
CA THR A 218 -5.03 6.86 61.00
C THR A 218 -3.73 6.09 61.28
N ALA A 219 -2.70 6.31 60.47
CA ALA A 219 -1.35 5.78 60.65
C ALA A 219 -0.32 6.81 60.12
N HIS A 220 0.93 6.74 60.59
CA HIS A 220 2.03 7.53 60.01
C HIS A 220 2.20 7.23 58.52
N ALA A 221 2.57 8.23 57.72
CA ALA A 221 3.05 8.02 56.37
C ALA A 221 4.43 7.34 56.38
N ALA A 222 4.79 6.66 55.29
CA ALA A 222 6.13 6.10 55.12
C ALA A 222 7.22 7.20 55.04
N THR A 223 6.85 8.38 54.53
CA THR A 223 7.67 9.59 54.48
C THR A 223 6.88 10.75 55.08
N THR A 224 6.12 11.51 54.29
CA THR A 224 5.17 12.53 54.79
C THR A 224 3.80 12.36 54.13
N TYR A 225 2.77 13.03 54.64
CA TYR A 225 1.50 13.22 53.92
C TYR A 225 1.52 14.56 53.18
N GLY A 226 1.50 14.54 51.85
CA GLY A 226 1.48 15.73 51.00
C GLY A 226 0.18 15.86 50.22
N ARG A 227 -0.28 17.09 50.02
CA ARG A 227 -1.45 17.47 49.22
C ARG A 227 -1.07 17.50 47.73
N CYS A 228 -1.73 16.69 46.90
CA CYS A 228 -1.31 16.43 45.52
C CYS A 228 -2.47 16.62 44.53
N PRO A 229 -2.51 17.70 43.71
CA PRO A 229 -1.53 18.79 43.58
C PRO A 229 -1.47 19.76 44.79
N ASP A 230 -0.40 20.53 44.91
CA ASP A 230 -0.19 21.47 46.03
C ASP A 230 -1.41 22.38 46.27
N GLY A 231 -1.77 22.56 47.54
CA GLY A 231 -2.82 23.46 48.00
C GLY A 231 -4.26 23.13 47.55
N SER A 232 -4.46 22.12 46.71
CA SER A 232 -5.77 21.82 46.10
C SER A 232 -6.13 20.34 46.03
N GLY A 233 -5.14 19.46 46.07
CA GLY A 233 -5.28 18.02 45.96
C GLY A 233 -5.74 17.30 47.23
N ALA A 234 -5.85 15.98 47.12
CA ALA A 234 -5.99 15.09 48.27
C ALA A 234 -4.62 14.88 48.94
N PHE A 235 -4.63 14.57 50.23
CA PHE A 235 -3.40 14.14 50.91
C PHE A 235 -3.09 12.68 50.57
N VAL A 236 -1.84 12.42 50.18
CA VAL A 236 -1.28 11.09 49.89
C VAL A 236 0.11 10.98 50.53
N ALA A 237 0.67 9.77 50.60
CA ALA A 237 2.06 9.60 51.00
C ALA A 237 2.99 10.16 49.90
N THR A 238 3.94 11.02 50.26
CA THR A 238 4.97 11.56 49.35
C THR A 238 6.10 10.55 49.12
N ASN A 239 6.85 10.73 48.03
CA ASN A 239 8.07 9.95 47.76
C ASN A 239 9.27 10.46 48.58
N THR A 240 9.35 11.79 48.74
CA THR A 240 10.36 12.45 49.56
C THR A 240 9.71 13.59 50.35
N ALA A 241 10.28 13.89 51.53
CA ALA A 241 9.83 15.03 52.33
C ALA A 241 10.30 16.34 51.69
N THR A 242 9.37 17.24 51.37
CA THR A 242 9.61 18.44 50.53
C THR A 242 9.50 19.75 51.30
N ARG A 243 10.05 19.77 52.51
CA ARG A 243 10.03 20.93 53.41
C ARG A 243 10.53 22.23 52.75
N GLY A 244 9.64 23.21 52.65
CA GLY A 244 9.82 24.53 52.06
C GLY A 244 9.68 24.58 50.54
N ALA A 245 9.17 23.52 49.91
CA ALA A 245 9.09 23.35 48.46
C ALA A 245 7.78 22.65 48.05
N ALA A 246 7.55 22.55 46.73
CA ALA A 246 6.40 21.83 46.19
C ALA A 246 6.45 20.34 46.53
N ASN A 247 5.29 19.72 46.77
CA ASN A 247 5.21 18.32 47.20
C ASN A 247 5.78 17.36 46.15
N ASP A 248 6.69 16.48 46.57
CA ASP A 248 7.11 15.33 45.75
C ASP A 248 6.09 14.20 45.85
N CYS A 249 4.93 14.47 45.27
CA CYS A 249 3.83 13.54 45.10
C CYS A 249 4.13 12.39 44.13
N GLY A 250 5.28 12.47 43.42
CA GLY A 250 5.32 12.09 42.01
C GLY A 250 4.32 12.95 41.23
N SER A 251 4.77 13.76 40.27
CA SER A 251 3.77 14.46 39.43
C SER A 251 2.85 13.41 38.78
N ALA A 252 1.57 13.73 38.56
CA ALA A 252 0.74 12.90 37.66
C ALA A 252 1.43 12.77 36.29
N ALA A 253 2.26 13.75 35.93
CA ALA A 253 3.17 13.65 34.79
C ALA A 253 4.30 12.64 34.98
N ALA A 254 4.85 12.48 36.19
CA ALA A 254 5.77 11.41 36.55
C ALA A 254 5.09 10.04 36.64
N ALA A 255 3.79 9.91 36.38
CA ALA A 255 3.19 8.63 36.07
C ALA A 255 3.26 8.30 34.57
N VAL A 256 3.41 9.31 33.71
CA VAL A 256 3.58 9.13 32.27
C VAL A 256 5.04 8.85 31.95
N ARG A 257 5.27 7.80 31.16
CA ARG A 257 6.60 7.32 30.78
C ARG A 257 6.64 7.04 29.30
N ILE A 258 7.78 7.31 28.67
CA ILE A 258 8.08 6.75 27.36
C ILE A 258 8.12 5.23 27.54
N ASN A 259 7.29 4.52 26.80
CA ASN A 259 7.09 3.09 26.91
C ASN A 259 7.79 2.33 25.78
N GLU A 260 7.66 2.80 24.56
CA GLU A 260 8.21 2.15 23.38
C GLU A 260 8.70 3.21 22.39
N VAL A 261 9.81 2.93 21.69
CA VAL A 261 10.37 3.80 20.66
C VAL A 261 10.64 2.97 19.41
N GLU A 262 9.97 3.32 18.31
CA GLU A 262 10.30 2.88 16.97
C GLU A 262 11.16 3.96 16.31
N SER A 263 12.37 3.60 15.92
CA SER A 263 13.34 4.53 15.32
C SER A 263 13.90 4.03 13.99
N ASN A 264 13.51 2.85 13.51
CA ASN A 264 14.07 2.26 12.30
C ASN A 264 13.12 2.34 11.10
N GLY A 265 12.17 3.29 11.09
CA GLY A 265 11.25 3.49 9.96
C GLY A 265 10.22 2.37 9.75
N GLY A 266 9.74 1.73 10.82
CA GLY A 266 8.65 0.74 10.77
C GLY A 266 7.32 1.34 10.25
N THR A 267 6.24 0.57 10.13
CA THR A 267 4.92 1.12 9.71
C THR A 267 4.15 1.66 10.93
N PRO A 268 3.71 2.95 10.99
CA PRO A 268 3.58 3.94 9.91
C PRO A 268 4.74 4.95 9.75
N GLY A 269 5.86 4.77 10.42
CA GLY A 269 7.06 5.61 10.39
C GLY A 269 7.77 5.53 11.75
N ASP A 270 8.60 6.51 12.07
CA ASP A 270 9.12 6.66 13.44
C ASP A 270 8.04 7.19 14.39
N TRP A 271 8.00 6.61 15.59
CA TRP A 271 7.04 7.01 16.62
C TRP A 271 7.56 6.72 18.03
N VAL A 272 7.00 7.45 18.99
CA VAL A 272 7.22 7.23 20.42
C VAL A 272 5.89 6.95 21.11
N GLU A 273 5.87 6.00 22.02
CA GLU A 273 4.68 5.69 22.80
C GLU A 273 4.82 6.09 24.26
N LEU A 274 3.73 6.62 24.81
CA LEU A 274 3.60 6.95 26.22
C LEU A 274 2.70 5.94 26.92
N VAL A 275 3.03 5.59 28.16
CA VAL A 275 2.15 4.84 29.07
C VAL A 275 1.92 5.60 30.36
N ASN A 276 0.70 5.56 30.88
CA ASN A 276 0.39 6.08 32.22
C ASN A 276 0.45 4.95 33.26
N THR A 277 1.48 4.95 34.09
CA THR A 277 1.71 3.97 35.18
C THR A 277 0.95 4.29 36.47
N GLY A 278 0.25 5.43 36.51
CA GLY A 278 -0.43 5.94 37.70
C GLY A 278 -1.88 5.45 37.82
N ALA A 279 -2.49 5.73 38.96
CA ALA A 279 -3.86 5.32 39.26
C ALA A 279 -4.96 6.26 38.74
N THR A 280 -4.59 7.42 38.18
CA THR A 280 -5.54 8.43 37.67
C THR A 280 -5.22 8.81 36.23
N ALA A 281 -6.23 9.17 35.45
CA ALA A 281 -6.03 9.66 34.09
C ALA A 281 -5.24 10.98 34.10
N VAL A 282 -4.36 11.17 33.11
CA VAL A 282 -3.47 12.35 33.00
C VAL A 282 -3.82 13.11 31.73
N ASP A 283 -4.09 14.41 31.85
CA ASP A 283 -4.21 15.29 30.69
C ASP A 283 -2.81 15.57 30.11
N VAL A 284 -2.57 15.07 28.90
CA VAL A 284 -1.31 15.22 28.17
C VAL A 284 -1.42 16.25 27.03
N SER A 285 -2.53 17.00 26.99
CA SER A 285 -2.76 18.04 25.98
C SER A 285 -1.63 19.06 25.95
N GLY A 286 -1.08 19.30 24.75
CA GLY A 286 -0.06 20.32 24.53
C GLY A 286 1.33 19.95 25.05
N TRP A 287 1.54 18.74 25.59
CA TRP A 287 2.88 18.26 25.93
C TRP A 287 3.77 18.17 24.69
N VAL A 288 5.07 18.30 24.89
CA VAL A 288 6.03 18.44 23.78
C VAL A 288 7.00 17.28 23.79
N PHE A 289 7.10 16.58 22.67
CA PHE A 289 8.12 15.59 22.39
C PHE A 289 9.24 16.21 21.55
N ARG A 290 10.51 15.83 21.79
CA ARG A 290 11.69 16.24 21.02
C ARG A 290 12.67 15.08 20.85
N ASP A 291 13.45 15.10 19.77
CA ASP A 291 14.61 14.21 19.63
C ASP A 291 15.87 14.82 20.27
N ASN A 292 17.09 14.48 19.86
CA ASN A 292 18.33 15.11 20.35
C ASN A 292 18.54 16.59 19.92
N ASP A 293 17.76 17.12 18.97
CA ASP A 293 17.75 18.49 18.48
C ASP A 293 16.51 19.23 19.03
N ASP A 294 16.72 20.36 19.72
CA ASP A 294 15.60 21.13 20.31
C ASP A 294 14.67 21.77 19.27
N THR A 295 15.04 21.78 17.98
CA THR A 295 14.21 22.28 16.88
C THR A 295 13.24 21.25 16.33
N HIS A 296 13.49 19.96 16.56
CA HIS A 296 12.62 18.85 16.18
C HIS A 296 11.62 18.58 17.30
N LEU A 297 10.35 18.94 17.08
CA LEU A 297 9.33 18.75 18.09
C LEU A 297 7.96 18.35 17.54
N VAL A 298 7.26 17.49 18.29
CA VAL A 298 5.85 17.16 18.10
C VAL A 298 5.09 17.59 19.35
N THR A 299 3.91 18.18 19.16
CA THR A 299 3.02 18.58 20.27
C THR A 299 1.82 17.64 20.33
N VAL A 300 1.53 17.11 21.51
CA VAL A 300 0.37 16.25 21.76
C VAL A 300 -0.92 17.04 21.55
N ALA A 301 -1.86 16.49 20.79
CA ALA A 301 -3.09 17.18 20.39
C ALA A 301 -3.92 17.64 21.61
N ALA A 302 -4.59 18.78 21.47
CA ALA A 302 -5.46 19.32 22.51
C ALA A 302 -6.65 18.39 22.81
N GLY A 303 -6.97 18.22 24.09
CA GLY A 303 -8.02 17.31 24.57
C GLY A 303 -7.54 15.86 24.80
N SER A 304 -6.25 15.58 24.66
CA SER A 304 -5.68 14.24 24.84
C SER A 304 -5.56 13.91 26.33
N THR A 305 -6.25 12.86 26.78
CA THR A 305 -6.17 12.35 28.15
C THR A 305 -5.71 10.88 28.12
N LEU A 306 -4.67 10.55 28.89
CA LEU A 306 -4.12 9.20 29.01
C LEU A 306 -4.64 8.53 30.28
N ALA A 307 -5.55 7.56 30.14
CA ALA A 307 -6.12 6.82 31.27
C ALA A 307 -5.08 5.91 31.96
N PRO A 308 -5.31 5.48 33.23
CA PRO A 308 -4.44 4.51 33.91
C PRO A 308 -4.20 3.25 33.07
N GLY A 309 -2.94 2.89 32.86
CA GLY A 309 -2.53 1.72 32.05
C GLY A 309 -2.76 1.84 30.55
N ALA A 310 -3.26 2.98 30.06
CA ALA A 310 -3.45 3.22 28.63
C ALA A 310 -2.15 3.67 27.96
N PHE A 311 -2.07 3.39 26.66
CA PHE A 311 -0.95 3.72 25.78
C PHE A 311 -1.35 4.80 24.77
N LEU A 312 -0.41 5.68 24.43
CA LEU A 312 -0.60 6.72 23.43
C LEU A 312 0.65 6.82 22.55
N ALA A 313 0.54 6.33 21.32
CA ALA A 313 1.56 6.51 20.30
C ALA A 313 1.49 7.91 19.68
N LEU A 314 2.65 8.53 19.48
CA LEU A 314 2.86 9.83 18.86
C LEU A 314 3.76 9.62 17.65
N ASP A 315 3.22 9.83 16.46
CA ASP A 315 3.98 9.78 15.22
C ASP A 315 4.91 10.99 15.14
N THR A 316 6.20 10.74 14.93
CA THR A 316 7.19 11.82 14.73
C THR A 316 7.34 12.13 13.26
N GLU A 317 7.14 11.15 12.38
CA GLU A 317 7.06 11.37 10.94
C GLU A 317 5.66 11.85 10.50
N PRO A 318 5.58 12.78 9.53
CA PRO A 318 6.68 13.33 8.73
C PRO A 318 7.37 14.56 9.34
N ALA A 319 7.15 14.90 10.62
CA ALA A 319 7.73 16.10 11.22
C ALA A 319 9.27 16.01 11.35
N PHE A 320 9.78 14.86 11.81
CA PHE A 320 11.19 14.48 11.83
C PHE A 320 11.33 12.97 12.09
N GLY A 321 12.45 12.38 11.65
CA GLY A 321 12.82 11.00 11.94
C GLY A 321 13.66 10.89 13.22
N LEU A 322 13.68 9.70 13.81
CA LEU A 322 14.45 9.32 15.00
C LEU A 322 15.70 8.56 14.54
N GLY A 323 16.86 9.20 14.55
CA GLY A 323 18.08 8.67 13.95
C GLY A 323 18.70 7.45 14.67
N SER A 324 19.75 6.88 14.05
CA SER A 324 20.47 5.73 14.62
C SER A 324 21.14 6.04 15.96
N ALA A 325 21.62 7.27 16.17
CA ALA A 325 22.15 7.72 17.46
C ALA A 325 21.39 8.96 17.92
N ASP A 326 20.35 8.75 18.72
CA ASP A 326 19.35 9.78 19.02
C ASP A 326 18.76 9.64 20.43
N SER A 327 17.79 10.51 20.75
CA SER A 327 17.06 10.51 22.00
C SER A 327 15.58 10.75 21.79
N ALA A 328 14.77 10.27 22.72
CA ALA A 328 13.36 10.60 22.88
C ALA A 328 13.24 11.42 24.16
N ARG A 329 12.75 12.66 24.09
CA ARG A 329 12.62 13.58 25.24
C ARG A 329 11.20 14.11 25.34
N LEU A 330 10.52 13.79 26.44
CA LEU A 330 9.14 14.22 26.71
C LEU A 330 9.13 15.39 27.71
N TYR A 331 8.42 16.46 27.38
CA TYR A 331 8.26 17.67 28.19
C TYR A 331 6.78 17.97 28.46
N LEU A 332 6.51 18.68 29.54
CA LEU A 332 5.19 19.26 29.80
C LEU A 332 4.81 20.30 28.74
N SER A 333 3.56 20.77 28.80
CA SER A 333 3.04 21.79 27.88
C SER A 333 3.69 23.17 28.01
N ASP A 334 4.51 23.40 29.04
CA ASP A 334 5.38 24.58 29.13
C ASP A 334 6.61 24.51 28.19
N GLY A 335 6.86 23.35 27.57
CA GLY A 335 8.00 23.10 26.66
C GLY A 335 9.38 23.15 27.32
N THR A 336 9.48 23.16 28.64
CA THR A 336 10.76 23.30 29.39
C THR A 336 10.93 22.29 30.51
N THR A 337 9.85 21.81 31.11
CA THR A 337 9.88 20.82 32.19
C THR A 337 9.96 19.41 31.60
N LEU A 338 11.12 18.75 31.71
CA LEU A 338 11.32 17.36 31.26
C LEU A 338 10.54 16.39 32.15
N VAL A 339 9.82 15.46 31.52
CA VAL A 339 9.03 14.40 32.16
C VAL A 339 9.75 13.06 32.13
N ASP A 340 10.22 12.64 30.95
CA ASP A 340 10.94 11.38 30.76
C ASP A 340 11.86 11.49 29.54
N THR A 341 12.89 10.65 29.50
CA THR A 341 13.80 10.58 28.35
C THR A 341 14.40 9.21 28.17
N TYR A 342 14.69 8.87 26.93
CA TYR A 342 15.51 7.73 26.55
C TYR A 342 16.52 8.13 25.47
N SER A 343 17.69 7.51 25.44
CA SER A 343 18.71 7.77 24.41
C SER A 343 19.36 6.47 24.00
N TRP A 344 19.68 6.35 22.72
CA TRP A 344 20.28 5.15 22.11
C TRP A 344 21.42 5.53 21.16
N THR A 345 22.21 4.53 20.78
CA THR A 345 23.40 4.71 19.93
C THR A 345 23.31 4.01 18.57
N ALA A 346 22.34 3.11 18.41
CA ALA A 346 21.97 2.45 17.16
C ALA A 346 20.45 2.24 17.16
N HIS A 347 19.84 1.97 16.01
CA HIS A 347 18.44 1.54 15.95
C HIS A 347 18.23 0.23 16.72
N ALA A 348 17.04 0.04 17.27
CA ALA A 348 16.62 -1.27 17.76
C ALA A 348 16.43 -2.21 16.55
N ALA A 349 16.62 -3.52 16.76
CA ALA A 349 16.29 -4.51 15.73
C ALA A 349 14.77 -4.65 15.50
N THR A 350 13.97 -4.19 16.46
CA THR A 350 12.50 -4.17 16.41
C THR A 350 12.05 -2.81 16.93
N THR A 351 11.77 -2.67 18.22
CA THR A 351 11.62 -1.36 18.89
C THR A 351 12.42 -1.35 20.19
N TYR A 352 12.65 -0.18 20.77
CA TYR A 352 13.09 -0.09 22.16
C TYR A 352 11.87 -0.07 23.08
N GLY A 353 11.58 -1.20 23.73
CA GLY A 353 10.50 -1.35 24.70
C GLY A 353 11.01 -1.27 26.14
N ARG A 354 10.33 -0.50 26.98
CA ARG A 354 10.54 -0.43 28.43
C ARG A 354 9.94 -1.66 29.11
N CYS A 355 10.77 -2.46 29.79
CA CYS A 355 10.39 -3.79 30.28
C CYS A 355 10.71 -4.00 31.77
N PRO A 356 9.70 -4.06 32.67
CA PRO A 356 8.24 -3.96 32.45
C PRO A 356 7.75 -2.57 31.98
N ASN A 357 6.55 -2.50 31.38
CA ASN A 357 5.97 -1.25 30.86
C ASN A 357 6.07 -0.08 31.86
N GLY A 358 6.50 1.07 31.36
CA GLY A 358 6.63 2.32 32.12
C GLY A 358 7.63 2.33 33.29
N THR A 359 8.13 1.19 33.75
CA THR A 359 8.93 1.09 34.98
C THR A 359 10.29 0.43 34.78
N GLY A 360 10.42 -0.37 33.74
CA GLY A 360 11.62 -1.13 33.43
C GLY A 360 12.73 -0.37 32.73
N ALA A 361 13.80 -1.10 32.42
CA ALA A 361 14.83 -0.65 31.50
C ALA A 361 14.33 -0.78 30.06
N PHE A 362 14.81 0.08 29.17
CA PHE A 362 14.62 -0.14 27.74
C PHE A 362 15.49 -1.31 27.28
N VAL A 363 14.87 -2.23 26.58
CA VAL A 363 15.50 -3.36 25.88
C VAL A 363 14.98 -3.38 24.46
N THR A 364 15.67 -4.08 23.56
CA THR A 364 15.07 -4.40 22.26
C THR A 364 13.86 -5.30 22.51
N SER A 365 12.67 -4.84 22.13
CA SER A 365 11.44 -5.61 22.19
C SER A 365 11.51 -6.82 21.24
N THR A 366 10.62 -7.79 21.45
CA THR A 366 10.55 -8.96 20.57
C THR A 366 9.54 -8.81 19.44
N SER A 367 8.62 -7.85 19.56
CA SER A 367 7.70 -7.39 18.54
C SER A 367 7.36 -5.92 18.77
N SER A 368 6.96 -5.21 17.72
CA SER A 368 6.42 -3.86 17.83
C SER A 368 5.02 -3.92 18.44
N THR A 369 4.78 -3.21 19.54
CA THR A 369 3.54 -3.30 20.32
C THR A 369 2.76 -1.98 20.36
N ARG A 370 2.81 -1.21 19.27
CA ARG A 370 2.14 0.09 19.15
C ARG A 370 0.69 0.06 19.63
N GLY A 371 0.38 0.87 20.64
CA GLY A 371 -0.92 0.99 21.30
C GLY A 371 -1.20 -0.08 22.36
N ALA A 372 -0.23 -0.91 22.71
CA ALA A 372 -0.37 -2.06 23.60
C ALA A 372 0.82 -2.22 24.56
N ALA A 373 0.73 -3.20 25.46
CA ALA A 373 1.81 -3.51 26.39
C ALA A 373 3.03 -4.10 25.66
N ASN A 374 4.23 -3.64 26.01
CA ASN A 374 5.49 -4.12 25.44
C ASN A 374 5.65 -5.64 25.54
N ASP A 375 6.08 -6.24 24.44
CA ASP A 375 6.43 -7.65 24.37
C ASP A 375 7.83 -7.90 24.94
N CYS A 376 7.86 -7.93 26.28
CA CYS A 376 9.04 -8.05 27.13
C CYS A 376 9.45 -9.50 27.43
N GLY A 377 8.80 -10.48 26.79
CA GLY A 377 9.16 -11.87 26.97
C GLY A 377 10.57 -12.14 26.44
N ALA A 378 11.25 -13.13 27.02
CA ALA A 378 12.28 -13.83 26.27
C ALA A 378 11.69 -14.22 24.90
N PRO A 379 12.42 -14.21 23.79
CA PRO A 379 11.87 -14.41 22.45
C PRO A 379 11.24 -15.80 22.21
N VAL A 380 11.17 -16.61 23.26
CA VAL A 380 10.56 -17.92 23.28
C VAL A 380 9.06 -17.79 23.51
N ARG A 381 8.25 -18.40 22.63
CA ARG A 381 6.78 -18.45 22.69
C ARG A 381 6.31 -19.89 22.70
N ILE A 382 5.12 -20.15 23.24
CA ILE A 382 4.43 -21.43 23.01
C ILE A 382 4.03 -21.45 21.54
N ASN A 383 4.46 -22.47 20.79
CA ASN A 383 4.15 -22.60 19.37
C ASN A 383 3.00 -23.54 19.11
N GLU A 384 2.97 -24.70 19.78
CA GLU A 384 2.00 -25.76 19.52
C GLU A 384 1.68 -26.52 20.80
N VAL A 385 0.43 -26.94 20.96
CA VAL A 385 -0.07 -27.68 22.12
C VAL A 385 -0.89 -28.87 21.67
N GLU A 386 -0.45 -30.06 22.08
CA GLU A 386 -1.22 -31.31 22.00
C GLU A 386 -1.83 -31.61 23.37
N SER A 387 -3.15 -31.78 23.40
CA SER A 387 -3.92 -32.00 24.65
C SER A 387 -4.83 -33.22 24.60
N ASN A 388 -4.84 -33.99 23.51
CA ASN A 388 -5.80 -35.06 23.30
C ASN A 388 -5.12 -36.44 23.19
N GLY A 389 -4.08 -36.67 23.99
CA GLY A 389 -3.46 -37.99 24.08
C GLY A 389 -2.78 -38.46 22.80
N GLY A 390 -2.05 -37.56 22.12
CA GLY A 390 -1.15 -37.88 21.01
C GLY A 390 -0.05 -38.88 21.41
N THR A 391 0.83 -39.27 20.49
CA THR A 391 2.00 -40.12 20.83
C THR A 391 3.26 -39.26 20.92
N PRO A 392 3.95 -39.16 22.09
CA PRO A 392 3.87 -40.03 23.27
C PRO A 392 2.95 -39.55 24.42
N GLY A 393 2.12 -38.52 24.23
CA GLY A 393 1.14 -38.03 25.21
C GLY A 393 0.82 -36.56 24.96
N ASP A 394 0.42 -35.84 25.99
CA ASP A 394 0.28 -34.37 25.96
C ASP A 394 1.66 -33.68 25.99
N TRP A 395 1.81 -32.64 25.17
CA TRP A 395 3.05 -31.87 25.07
C TRP A 395 2.79 -30.40 24.72
N VAL A 396 3.70 -29.55 25.16
CA VAL A 396 3.74 -28.12 24.86
C VAL A 396 5.03 -27.83 24.12
N GLU A 397 4.95 -27.29 22.92
CA GLU A 397 6.11 -26.87 22.15
C GLU A 397 6.34 -25.38 22.28
N ILE A 398 7.61 -25.01 22.34
CA ILE A 398 8.05 -23.61 22.34
C ILE A 398 8.96 -23.34 21.14
N VAL A 399 8.92 -22.12 20.60
CA VAL A 399 9.75 -21.64 19.49
C VAL A 399 10.51 -20.39 19.92
N ASN A 400 11.76 -20.23 19.48
CA ASN A 400 12.55 -19.02 19.73
C ASN A 400 12.54 -18.09 18.50
N ASN A 401 11.87 -16.95 18.62
CA ASN A 401 11.72 -15.95 17.55
C ASN A 401 12.87 -14.92 17.50
N GLY A 402 13.84 -15.03 18.39
CA GLY A 402 14.93 -14.06 18.52
C GLY A 402 16.16 -14.51 17.76
N ALA A 403 16.96 -13.54 17.33
CA ALA A 403 18.17 -13.76 16.51
C ALA A 403 19.30 -14.56 17.18
N GLY A 404 19.15 -14.98 18.44
CA GLY A 404 20.18 -15.68 19.22
C GLY A 404 19.64 -16.87 20.00
N THR A 405 20.51 -17.83 20.30
CA THR A 405 20.18 -18.99 21.14
C THR A 405 19.78 -18.57 22.55
N VAL A 406 18.66 -19.09 23.06
CA VAL A 406 18.15 -18.84 24.42
C VAL A 406 18.37 -20.07 25.30
N ASP A 407 18.86 -19.85 26.51
CA ASP A 407 18.90 -20.86 27.57
C ASP A 407 17.55 -20.90 28.31
N VAL A 408 16.86 -22.03 28.19
CA VAL A 408 15.55 -22.27 28.82
C VAL A 408 15.65 -23.22 30.01
N SER A 409 16.87 -23.46 30.51
CA SER A 409 17.13 -24.31 31.67
C SER A 409 16.31 -23.88 32.89
N GLY A 410 15.55 -24.81 33.46
CA GLY A 410 14.76 -24.59 34.66
C GLY A 410 13.50 -23.76 34.47
N TRP A 411 13.18 -23.32 33.24
CA TRP A 411 11.89 -22.70 32.93
C TRP A 411 10.74 -23.66 33.26
N ILE A 412 9.55 -23.10 33.46
CA ILE A 412 8.43 -23.86 34.01
C ILE A 412 7.23 -23.78 33.07
N VAL A 413 6.63 -24.94 32.76
CA VAL A 413 5.32 -25.04 32.12
C VAL A 413 4.29 -25.46 33.17
N LYS A 414 3.14 -24.80 33.18
CA LYS A 414 1.98 -25.11 34.02
C LYS A 414 0.72 -25.20 33.17
N ASP A 415 -0.28 -25.95 33.63
CA ASP A 415 -1.62 -25.92 33.05
C ASP A 415 -2.50 -24.86 33.75
N ASN A 416 -3.84 -24.98 33.80
CA ASN A 416 -4.69 -24.05 34.56
C ASN A 416 -4.61 -24.16 36.11
N ASP A 417 -3.88 -25.14 36.65
CA ASP A 417 -3.62 -25.35 38.07
C ASP A 417 -2.13 -25.06 38.39
N ASP A 418 -1.86 -24.09 39.26
CA ASP A 418 -0.49 -23.71 39.62
C ASP A 418 0.30 -24.83 40.33
N THR A 419 -0.36 -25.91 40.77
CA THR A 419 0.30 -27.08 41.36
C THR A 419 0.82 -28.08 40.31
N HIS A 420 0.35 -27.99 39.07
CA HIS A 420 0.86 -28.78 37.95
C HIS A 420 2.04 -28.07 37.31
N VAL A 421 3.22 -28.68 37.46
CA VAL A 421 4.50 -28.04 37.15
C VAL A 421 5.38 -29.02 36.39
N TYR A 422 5.82 -28.60 35.21
CA TYR A 422 6.86 -29.24 34.43
C TYR A 422 8.07 -28.30 34.38
N ALA A 423 9.23 -28.75 34.85
CA ALA A 423 10.46 -27.97 34.82
C ALA A 423 11.35 -28.43 33.65
N VAL A 424 11.74 -27.49 32.80
CA VAL A 424 12.63 -27.74 31.66
C VAL A 424 14.00 -28.19 32.18
N PRO A 425 14.57 -29.32 31.69
CA PRO A 425 15.86 -29.83 32.17
C PRO A 425 17.00 -28.82 32.08
N ALA A 426 17.96 -28.93 33.01
CA ALA A 426 19.15 -28.09 33.00
C ALA A 426 20.04 -28.37 31.78
N GLY A 427 20.61 -27.31 31.19
CA GLY A 427 21.43 -27.35 29.98
C GLY A 427 20.62 -27.27 28.68
N THR A 428 19.31 -27.08 28.74
CA THR A 428 18.44 -27.00 27.55
C THR A 428 18.52 -25.61 26.93
N THR A 429 18.83 -25.54 25.64
CA THR A 429 18.87 -24.30 24.87
C THR A 429 18.02 -24.43 23.61
N VAL A 430 17.48 -23.31 23.12
CA VAL A 430 16.70 -23.22 21.88
C VAL A 430 17.39 -22.23 20.96
N ALA A 431 17.91 -22.71 19.81
CA ALA A 431 18.53 -21.84 18.81
C ALA A 431 17.50 -20.90 18.17
N SER A 432 17.96 -19.81 17.53
CA SER A 432 17.10 -18.92 16.74
C SER A 432 16.29 -19.73 15.72
N GLY A 433 14.96 -19.55 15.69
CA GLY A 433 14.03 -20.25 14.81
C GLY A 433 13.82 -21.73 15.12
N ALA A 434 14.41 -22.28 16.19
CA ALA A 434 14.26 -23.69 16.54
C ALA A 434 13.01 -23.95 17.40
N PHE A 435 12.44 -25.14 17.24
CA PHE A 435 11.29 -25.64 18.00
C PHE A 435 11.76 -26.64 19.05
N LEU A 436 11.20 -26.55 20.26
CA LEU A 436 11.47 -27.46 21.38
C LEU A 436 10.16 -27.97 21.96
N ALA A 437 9.87 -29.24 21.72
CA ALA A 437 8.74 -29.92 22.33
C ALA A 437 9.03 -30.36 23.78
N LEU A 438 8.13 -30.04 24.70
CA LEU A 438 8.19 -30.39 26.12
C LEU A 438 7.11 -31.43 26.46
N ASP A 439 7.51 -32.64 26.80
CA ASP A 439 6.63 -33.77 27.15
C ASP A 439 6.03 -33.62 28.55
N VAL A 440 5.00 -32.78 28.67
CA VAL A 440 4.37 -32.45 29.96
C VAL A 440 3.59 -33.59 30.58
N GLU A 441 3.10 -34.56 29.79
CA GLU A 441 2.36 -35.76 30.26
C GLU A 441 3.06 -36.49 31.42
N THR A 442 4.41 -36.47 31.43
CA THR A 442 5.21 -37.09 32.49
C THR A 442 5.02 -36.44 33.87
N SER A 443 4.49 -35.23 33.90
CA SER A 443 4.24 -34.40 35.08
C SER A 443 2.76 -34.15 35.31
N PHE A 444 1.99 -33.80 34.27
CA PHE A 444 0.55 -33.58 34.30
C PHE A 444 -0.06 -33.74 32.88
N GLY A 445 -1.36 -34.01 32.79
CA GLY A 445 -2.09 -34.05 31.51
C GLY A 445 -2.80 -32.72 31.24
N LEU A 446 -3.05 -32.43 29.96
CA LEU A 446 -3.75 -31.25 29.47
C LEU A 446 -5.21 -31.59 29.16
N GLY A 447 -6.14 -30.97 29.88
CA GLY A 447 -7.56 -31.25 29.79
C GLY A 447 -8.28 -30.62 28.59
N GLY A 448 -9.57 -30.97 28.44
CA GLY A 448 -10.42 -30.43 27.38
C GLY A 448 -10.69 -28.93 27.53
N ALA A 449 -10.85 -28.42 28.75
CA ALA A 449 -10.93 -26.98 29.00
C ALA A 449 -9.77 -26.62 29.94
N ASP A 450 -8.70 -26.08 29.37
CA ASP A 450 -7.42 -25.95 30.05
C ASP A 450 -6.56 -24.82 29.47
N SER A 451 -5.34 -24.67 29.97
CA SER A 451 -4.34 -23.73 29.48
C SER A 451 -2.96 -24.34 29.45
N ALA A 452 -2.06 -23.80 28.63
CA ALA A 452 -0.62 -23.97 28.73
C ALA A 452 -0.02 -22.60 29.10
N ARG A 453 0.81 -22.56 30.14
CA ARG A 453 1.43 -21.34 30.66
C ARG A 453 2.93 -21.56 30.81
N LEU A 454 3.74 -20.80 30.07
CA LEU A 454 5.19 -20.84 30.11
C LEU A 454 5.71 -19.73 31.03
N PHE A 455 6.61 -20.07 31.96
CA PHE A 455 7.23 -19.17 32.92
C PHE A 455 8.76 -19.28 32.85
N GLN A 456 9.45 -18.21 33.22
CA GLN A 456 10.89 -18.27 33.46
C GLN A 456 11.24 -19.17 34.65
N ALA A 457 12.54 -19.39 34.89
CA ALA A 457 13.03 -20.27 35.94
C ALA A 457 12.67 -19.84 37.38
N ASP A 458 12.20 -18.61 37.58
CA ASP A 458 11.68 -18.14 38.88
C ASP A 458 10.28 -18.72 39.21
N GLY A 459 9.59 -19.30 38.21
CA GLY A 459 8.25 -19.85 38.32
C GLY A 459 7.13 -18.84 38.51
N THR A 460 7.42 -17.54 38.42
CA THR A 460 6.48 -16.43 38.63
C THR A 460 6.37 -15.49 37.45
N THR A 461 7.45 -15.32 36.69
CA THR A 461 7.47 -14.46 35.51
C THR A 461 6.87 -15.22 34.32
N LEU A 462 5.61 -14.89 33.98
CA LEU A 462 4.94 -15.45 32.81
C LEU A 462 5.63 -14.97 31.53
N VAL A 463 5.97 -15.90 30.66
CA VAL A 463 6.57 -15.66 29.34
C VAL A 463 5.50 -15.69 28.25
N ASP A 464 4.65 -16.72 28.24
CA ASP A 464 3.59 -16.87 27.25
C ASP A 464 2.47 -17.78 27.79
N THR A 465 1.27 -17.67 27.22
CA THR A 465 0.14 -18.53 27.57
C THR A 465 -0.83 -18.73 26.42
N TYR A 466 -1.47 -19.90 26.41
CA TYR A 466 -2.63 -20.18 25.59
C TYR A 466 -3.69 -20.93 26.40
N SER A 467 -4.96 -20.62 26.19
CA SER A 467 -6.10 -21.27 26.88
C SER A 467 -7.15 -21.72 25.87
N TRP A 468 -7.78 -22.87 26.10
CA TRP A 468 -8.80 -23.46 25.23
C TRP A 468 -9.98 -24.03 26.03
N THR A 469 -11.12 -24.22 25.35
CA THR A 469 -12.36 -24.69 25.98
C THR A 469 -12.74 -26.12 25.63
N ALA A 470 -12.15 -26.68 24.58
CA ALA A 470 -12.27 -28.08 24.15
C ALA A 470 -10.92 -28.53 23.57
N HIS A 471 -10.67 -29.84 23.50
CA HIS A 471 -9.52 -30.35 22.76
C HIS A 471 -9.59 -29.94 21.27
N ALA A 472 -8.43 -29.69 20.66
CA ALA A 472 -8.32 -29.60 19.22
C ALA A 472 -8.61 -30.97 18.57
N ALA A 473 -9.00 -30.96 17.28
CA ALA A 473 -9.13 -32.19 16.50
C ALA A 473 -7.77 -32.90 16.29
N THR A 474 -6.70 -32.11 16.28
CA THR A 474 -5.29 -32.46 16.12
C THR A 474 -4.51 -31.78 17.27
N THR A 475 -3.96 -30.59 17.05
CA THR A 475 -3.29 -29.74 18.05
C THR A 475 -3.75 -28.30 17.91
N TYR A 476 -3.43 -27.45 18.89
CA TYR A 476 -3.52 -25.99 18.74
C TYR A 476 -2.14 -25.44 18.42
N GLY A 477 -1.98 -24.76 17.28
CA GLY A 477 -0.71 -24.16 16.85
C GLY A 477 -0.86 -22.69 16.47
N ARG A 478 0.16 -21.88 16.72
CA ARG A 478 0.26 -20.49 16.25
C ARG A 478 0.44 -20.44 14.73
N CYS A 479 -0.36 -19.62 14.08
CA CYS A 479 -0.37 -19.49 12.63
C CYS A 479 -0.31 -18.02 12.20
N PRO A 480 0.87 -17.49 11.79
CA PRO A 480 2.18 -18.15 11.60
C PRO A 480 2.90 -18.55 12.91
N ASP A 481 3.95 -19.38 12.80
CA ASP A 481 4.75 -19.85 13.94
C ASP A 481 5.27 -18.70 14.82
N GLY A 482 5.15 -18.87 16.14
CA GLY A 482 5.64 -17.97 17.19
C GLY A 482 5.05 -16.56 17.23
N THR A 483 4.32 -16.13 16.19
CA THR A 483 3.82 -14.76 16.02
C THR A 483 2.31 -14.69 15.83
N GLY A 484 1.71 -15.72 15.23
CA GLY A 484 0.31 -15.75 14.90
C GLY A 484 -0.61 -16.19 16.04
N ASP A 485 -1.90 -16.07 15.76
CA ASP A 485 -2.97 -16.57 16.62
C ASP A 485 -2.96 -18.10 16.65
N PHE A 486 -3.39 -18.68 17.77
CA PHE A 486 -3.59 -20.12 17.85
C PHE A 486 -4.83 -20.54 17.04
N ALA A 487 -4.63 -21.51 16.15
CA ALA A 487 -5.67 -22.19 15.40
C ALA A 487 -5.54 -23.72 15.58
N ALA A 488 -6.60 -24.45 15.24
CA ALA A 488 -6.48 -25.91 15.13
C ALA A 488 -5.59 -26.25 13.91
N THR A 489 -4.49 -26.96 14.13
CA THR A 489 -3.57 -27.36 13.06
C THR A 489 -4.22 -28.42 12.16
N THR A 490 -3.66 -28.66 10.98
CA THR A 490 -4.11 -29.74 10.09
C THR A 490 -3.44 -31.09 10.42
N ALA A 491 -2.29 -31.06 11.10
CA ALA A 491 -1.57 -32.22 11.61
C ALA A 491 -0.68 -31.80 12.82
N PRO A 492 -0.41 -32.69 13.78
CA PRO A 492 0.57 -32.44 14.84
C PRO A 492 1.99 -32.30 14.27
N THR A 493 2.72 -31.26 14.65
CA THR A 493 4.05 -30.91 14.07
C THR A 493 5.19 -30.88 15.08
N LYS A 494 5.09 -31.71 16.11
CA LYS A 494 6.09 -31.84 17.17
C LYS A 494 7.56 -31.82 16.68
N GLY A 495 8.29 -30.78 17.08
CA GLY A 495 9.69 -30.50 16.76
C GLY A 495 9.90 -29.72 15.46
N ALA A 496 8.84 -29.20 14.85
CA ALA A 496 8.84 -28.52 13.55
C ALA A 496 7.77 -27.41 13.52
N GLY A 497 7.79 -26.59 12.46
CA GLY A 497 6.80 -25.52 12.29
C GLY A 497 5.37 -26.04 12.09
N ASN A 498 4.39 -25.24 12.51
CA ASN A 498 2.99 -25.61 12.57
C ASN A 498 2.38 -25.91 11.21
N ALA A 499 1.58 -26.99 11.14
CA ALA A 499 0.77 -27.29 9.97
C ALA A 499 -0.50 -26.44 9.93
N CYS A 500 -0.35 -25.14 9.69
CA CYS A 500 -1.43 -24.17 9.75
C CYS A 500 -2.52 -24.40 8.69
N PRO A 501 -3.79 -24.19 9.03
CA PRO A 501 -4.88 -24.25 8.05
C PRO A 501 -4.61 -23.32 6.85
N GLY A 502 -4.53 -23.89 5.66
CA GLY A 502 -4.29 -23.15 4.42
C GLY A 502 -2.83 -22.82 4.12
N GLN A 503 -1.87 -23.12 5.01
CA GLN A 503 -0.45 -23.08 4.66
C GLN A 503 -0.03 -24.38 4.00
N VAL A 504 0.76 -24.26 2.93
CA VAL A 504 1.36 -25.40 2.24
C VAL A 504 2.77 -25.59 2.82
N PRO A 505 3.08 -26.75 3.45
CA PRO A 505 4.42 -26.99 3.98
C PRO A 505 5.49 -26.90 2.90
N ALA A 506 6.65 -26.35 3.24
CA ALA A 506 7.78 -26.27 2.33
C ALA A 506 8.32 -27.67 2.01
N ALA A 507 8.33 -28.01 0.72
CA ALA A 507 8.95 -29.20 0.17
C ALA A 507 10.42 -28.94 -0.19
N VAL A 508 11.18 -30.01 -0.44
CA VAL A 508 12.55 -29.87 -0.95
C VAL A 508 12.53 -29.20 -2.32
N TRP A 509 13.51 -28.32 -2.59
CA TRP A 509 13.75 -27.75 -3.91
C TRP A 509 13.66 -28.82 -5.01
N PRO A 510 12.79 -28.67 -6.03
CA PRO A 510 12.58 -29.69 -7.05
C PRO A 510 13.78 -29.82 -8.02
N GLY A 511 14.64 -28.80 -8.05
CA GLY A 511 15.83 -28.73 -8.87
C GLY A 511 17.05 -29.48 -8.35
N GLY A 512 18.21 -29.20 -8.95
CA GLY A 512 19.49 -29.67 -8.44
C GLY A 512 19.86 -29.00 -7.11
N ALA A 513 20.54 -29.72 -6.22
CA ALA A 513 20.98 -29.18 -4.93
C ALA A 513 22.19 -28.22 -5.05
N GLU A 514 22.97 -28.34 -6.12
CA GLU A 514 24.17 -27.55 -6.35
C GLU A 514 23.83 -26.17 -6.94
N VAL A 515 24.49 -25.13 -6.42
CA VAL A 515 24.40 -23.76 -6.91
C VAL A 515 25.80 -23.25 -7.22
N ALA A 516 25.96 -22.61 -8.38
CA ALA A 516 27.23 -22.07 -8.86
C ALA A 516 27.16 -20.55 -9.01
N VAL A 517 28.31 -19.87 -8.96
CA VAL A 517 28.41 -18.46 -9.40
C VAL A 517 28.15 -18.37 -10.89
N ALA A 518 27.42 -17.34 -11.31
CA ALA A 518 26.96 -17.16 -12.69
C ALA A 518 27.48 -15.87 -13.34
N ASP A 519 28.40 -15.15 -12.70
CA ASP A 519 29.04 -13.94 -13.18
C ASP A 519 30.54 -13.94 -12.86
N ALA A 520 31.29 -13.04 -13.50
CA ALA A 520 32.67 -12.80 -13.13
C ALA A 520 32.75 -12.04 -11.79
N ALA A 521 33.81 -12.30 -11.02
CA ALA A 521 33.95 -11.71 -9.69
C ALA A 521 33.88 -10.17 -9.70
N ASN A 522 32.95 -9.63 -8.93
CA ASN A 522 32.61 -8.21 -8.76
C ASN A 522 32.28 -7.50 -10.08
N LEU A 523 31.72 -8.21 -11.05
CA LEU A 523 31.33 -7.62 -12.33
C LEU A 523 30.24 -6.56 -12.16
N PHE A 524 29.26 -6.84 -11.30
CA PHE A 524 28.09 -5.99 -11.09
C PHE A 524 28.10 -5.22 -9.76
N GLY A 525 28.82 -5.71 -8.75
CA GLY A 525 28.73 -5.20 -7.38
C GLY A 525 27.39 -5.59 -6.73
N GLY A 526 27.03 -4.95 -5.61
CA GLY A 526 25.74 -5.17 -4.95
C GLY A 526 24.57 -4.38 -5.58
N ASN A 527 23.36 -4.53 -5.04
CA ASN A 527 22.12 -3.92 -5.52
C ASN A 527 21.62 -4.54 -6.83
N MET A 528 21.99 -5.78 -7.14
CA MET A 528 21.43 -6.49 -8.29
C MET A 528 20.09 -7.11 -7.88
N SER A 529 19.03 -6.69 -8.56
CA SER A 529 17.67 -7.05 -8.23
C SER A 529 17.10 -7.95 -9.36
N GLY A 530 15.85 -7.73 -9.75
CA GLY A 530 15.05 -8.51 -10.69
C GLY A 530 15.75 -9.00 -11.94
N LEU A 531 15.37 -10.21 -12.36
CA LEU A 531 15.92 -10.92 -13.51
C LEU A 531 14.80 -11.39 -14.44
N ALA A 532 14.99 -11.31 -15.76
CA ALA A 532 14.02 -11.85 -16.72
C ALA A 532 14.66 -12.41 -17.99
N TYR A 533 14.21 -13.59 -18.38
CA TYR A 533 14.62 -14.20 -19.64
C TYR A 533 13.88 -13.58 -20.83
N ASP A 534 14.63 -13.26 -21.89
CA ASP A 534 14.09 -12.95 -23.23
C ASP A 534 14.29 -14.15 -24.17
N SER A 535 15.42 -14.84 -24.03
CA SER A 535 15.69 -16.12 -24.71
C SER A 535 16.78 -16.90 -23.96
N ALA A 536 17.03 -18.17 -24.28
CA ALA A 536 18.05 -18.98 -23.61
C ALA A 536 19.46 -18.32 -23.55
N GLY A 537 19.77 -17.44 -24.52
CA GLY A 537 21.04 -16.71 -24.60
C GLY A 537 21.01 -15.26 -24.10
N VAL A 538 19.86 -14.72 -23.67
CA VAL A 538 19.69 -13.32 -23.27
C VAL A 538 18.91 -13.23 -21.96
N LEU A 539 19.55 -12.64 -20.95
CA LEU A 539 18.97 -12.36 -19.64
C LEU A 539 18.96 -10.84 -19.40
N TRP A 540 17.81 -10.31 -19.02
CA TRP A 540 17.68 -8.94 -18.54
C TRP A 540 17.87 -8.92 -17.03
N ALA A 541 18.55 -7.90 -16.52
CA ALA A 541 18.76 -7.72 -15.10
C ALA A 541 18.69 -6.23 -14.75
N VAL A 542 18.08 -5.89 -13.62
CA VAL A 542 18.07 -4.52 -13.11
C VAL A 542 18.90 -4.39 -11.85
N LYS A 543 19.44 -3.20 -11.65
CA LYS A 543 20.22 -2.81 -10.47
C LYS A 543 19.57 -1.57 -9.88
N ASN A 544 19.28 -1.57 -8.58
CA ASN A 544 18.51 -0.47 -7.99
C ASN A 544 19.34 0.83 -7.90
N GLY A 545 20.62 0.75 -7.50
CA GLY A 545 21.46 1.92 -7.23
C GLY A 545 22.88 1.86 -7.82
N PRO A 546 23.25 2.73 -8.79
CA PRO A 546 22.36 3.57 -9.58
C PRO A 546 21.46 2.72 -10.48
N GLY A 547 20.25 3.21 -10.76
CA GLY A 547 19.22 2.57 -11.56
C GLY A 547 19.74 2.18 -12.93
N THR A 548 19.97 0.89 -13.14
CA THR A 548 20.64 0.40 -14.36
C THR A 548 19.93 -0.84 -14.89
N LEU A 549 19.59 -0.83 -16.18
CA LEU A 549 19.15 -2.01 -16.90
C LEU A 549 20.32 -2.63 -17.66
N TYR A 550 20.53 -3.92 -17.46
CA TYR A 550 21.51 -4.72 -18.18
C TYR A 550 20.82 -5.65 -19.17
N ARG A 551 21.39 -5.74 -20.37
CA ARG A 551 21.19 -6.86 -21.28
C ARG A 551 22.40 -7.77 -21.17
N LEU A 552 22.21 -8.98 -20.66
CA LEU A 552 23.27 -9.95 -20.42
C LEU A 552 23.26 -11.03 -21.50
N VAL A 553 24.46 -11.44 -21.91
CA VAL A 553 24.70 -12.54 -22.85
C VAL A 553 25.65 -13.56 -22.23
N ARG A 554 25.67 -14.78 -22.77
CA ARG A 554 26.53 -15.87 -22.29
C ARG A 554 27.99 -15.67 -22.70
N ASP A 555 28.89 -15.84 -21.74
CA ASP A 555 30.33 -16.09 -21.94
C ASP A 555 30.71 -17.37 -21.18
N GLY A 556 30.71 -18.50 -21.90
CA GLY A 556 30.78 -19.82 -21.27
C GLY A 556 29.61 -20.06 -20.31
N ALA A 557 29.91 -20.36 -19.05
CA ALA A 557 28.89 -20.57 -18.01
C ALA A 557 28.41 -19.26 -17.35
N ALA A 558 29.14 -18.15 -17.55
CA ALA A 558 28.85 -16.87 -16.91
C ALA A 558 27.98 -15.96 -17.78
N TRP A 559 27.29 -15.02 -17.14
CA TRP A 559 26.59 -13.91 -17.74
C TRP A 559 27.48 -12.66 -17.72
N THR A 560 27.49 -11.94 -18.84
CA THR A 560 28.26 -10.70 -18.99
C THR A 560 27.42 -9.65 -19.73
N PRO A 561 27.59 -8.34 -19.45
CA PRO A 561 26.95 -7.29 -20.24
C PRO A 561 27.21 -7.45 -21.73
N ASP A 562 26.17 -7.30 -22.54
CA ASP A 562 26.30 -7.34 -24.00
C ASP A 562 27.27 -6.25 -24.49
N PRO A 563 28.37 -6.60 -25.18
CA PRO A 563 29.31 -5.61 -25.69
C PRO A 563 28.74 -4.74 -26.82
N ALA A 564 27.62 -5.12 -27.44
CA ALA A 564 27.00 -4.39 -28.53
C ALA A 564 25.93 -3.39 -28.05
N GLY A 565 25.44 -2.52 -28.96
CA GLY A 565 24.25 -1.69 -28.72
C GLY A 565 24.32 -0.65 -27.58
N GLY A 566 25.51 -0.41 -27.03
CA GLY A 566 25.71 0.46 -25.86
C GLY A 566 25.41 -0.21 -24.52
N TRP A 567 25.34 -1.55 -24.48
CA TRP A 567 25.01 -2.33 -23.28
C TRP A 567 26.22 -2.76 -22.44
N ALA A 568 27.45 -2.47 -22.89
CA ALA A 568 28.67 -2.95 -22.26
C ALA A 568 28.85 -2.52 -20.78
N ALA A 569 28.17 -1.46 -20.36
CA ALA A 569 28.13 -0.98 -18.97
C ALA A 569 26.72 -1.01 -18.37
N GLY A 570 25.75 -1.63 -19.04
CA GLY A 570 24.32 -1.40 -18.80
C GLY A 570 23.88 -0.01 -19.28
N LYS A 571 22.59 0.29 -19.13
CA LYS A 571 22.03 1.62 -19.43
C LYS A 571 21.34 2.17 -18.19
N ALA A 572 21.67 3.43 -17.86
CA ALA A 572 21.01 4.14 -16.77
C ALA A 572 19.52 4.34 -17.07
N LEU A 573 18.66 4.22 -16.06
CA LEU A 573 17.22 4.37 -16.19
C LEU A 573 16.76 5.73 -15.68
N HIS A 574 15.95 6.42 -16.46
CA HIS A 574 15.37 7.73 -16.14
C HIS A 574 13.86 7.76 -16.38
N TYR A 575 13.17 8.68 -15.71
CA TYR A 575 11.77 8.98 -16.00
C TYR A 575 11.62 9.61 -17.39
N ALA A 576 10.36 9.78 -17.84
CA ALA A 576 10.06 10.23 -19.20
C ALA A 576 10.65 11.62 -19.54
N ASP A 577 10.86 12.47 -18.52
CA ASP A 577 11.49 13.79 -18.67
C ASP A 577 13.03 13.74 -18.77
N GLY A 578 13.62 12.54 -18.70
CA GLY A 578 15.07 12.31 -18.73
C GLY A 578 15.78 12.59 -17.41
N THR A 579 15.04 12.69 -16.30
CA THR A 579 15.58 12.90 -14.96
C THR A 579 15.30 11.73 -14.02
N GLY A 580 15.83 11.79 -12.80
CA GLY A 580 15.64 10.77 -11.77
C GLY A 580 16.63 9.61 -11.88
N ASP A 581 16.83 8.93 -10.76
CA ASP A 581 17.60 7.70 -10.64
C ASP A 581 16.61 6.64 -10.15
N LEU A 582 16.11 5.81 -11.06
CA LEU A 582 15.06 4.86 -10.71
C LEU A 582 15.62 3.81 -9.78
N ASP A 583 14.93 3.59 -8.68
CA ASP A 583 15.20 2.46 -7.81
C ASP A 583 14.51 1.23 -8.40
N ALA A 584 15.22 0.58 -9.33
CA ALA A 584 14.69 -0.49 -10.15
C ALA A 584 14.83 -1.84 -9.44
N GLU A 585 13.69 -2.46 -9.16
CA GLU A 585 13.62 -3.71 -8.41
C GLU A 585 13.30 -4.88 -9.33
N GLY A 586 12.10 -4.95 -9.91
CA GLY A 586 11.72 -6.07 -10.77
C GLY A 586 11.91 -5.75 -12.24
N VAL A 587 12.05 -6.79 -13.07
CA VAL A 587 12.05 -6.65 -14.53
C VAL A 587 11.24 -7.77 -15.18
N THR A 588 10.47 -7.45 -16.22
CA THR A 588 9.73 -8.46 -16.99
C THR A 588 9.53 -8.05 -18.45
N LEU A 589 9.12 -9.01 -19.27
CA LEU A 589 8.78 -8.84 -20.67
C LEU A 589 7.40 -9.45 -20.95
N THR A 590 6.75 -8.94 -22.00
CA THR A 590 5.53 -9.56 -22.54
C THR A 590 5.88 -10.64 -23.55
N ALA A 591 4.89 -11.33 -24.13
CA ALA A 591 5.11 -12.28 -25.22
C ALA A 591 5.84 -11.68 -26.44
N ALA A 592 5.77 -10.36 -26.63
CA ALA A 592 6.52 -9.65 -27.68
C ALA A 592 8.03 -9.50 -27.37
N GLY A 593 8.50 -10.00 -26.22
CA GLY A 593 9.90 -9.89 -25.77
C GLY A 593 10.36 -8.43 -25.72
N ALA A 594 11.66 -8.22 -25.94
CA ALA A 594 12.26 -6.88 -25.95
C ALA A 594 11.63 -5.91 -26.96
N SER A 595 10.96 -6.41 -28.01
CA SER A 595 10.27 -5.57 -29.01
C SER A 595 9.01 -4.91 -28.46
N GLY A 596 8.34 -5.56 -27.50
CA GLY A 596 7.23 -4.99 -26.72
C GLY A 596 7.69 -3.96 -25.69
N GLY A 597 8.99 -3.92 -25.40
CA GLY A 597 9.59 -3.09 -24.35
C GLY A 597 9.90 -3.91 -23.10
N VAL A 598 10.80 -3.38 -22.28
CA VAL A 598 11.20 -3.97 -21.00
C VAL A 598 10.47 -3.21 -19.89
N PHE A 599 9.75 -3.94 -19.05
CA PHE A 599 8.96 -3.37 -17.95
C PHE A 599 9.75 -3.54 -16.66
N VAL A 600 9.83 -2.48 -15.88
CA VAL A 600 10.59 -2.41 -14.64
C VAL A 600 9.67 -1.90 -13.54
N SER A 601 9.62 -2.58 -12.40
CA SER A 601 9.02 -2.04 -11.19
C SER A 601 10.03 -1.15 -10.47
N THR A 602 9.53 -0.09 -9.85
CA THR A 602 10.35 0.78 -9.01
C THR A 602 9.64 1.09 -7.72
N GLU A 603 10.34 1.13 -6.61
CA GLU A 603 9.76 1.53 -5.33
C GLU A 603 9.97 3.01 -5.00
N ARG A 604 11.04 3.65 -5.48
CA ARG A 604 11.33 5.07 -5.25
C ARG A 604 12.21 5.70 -6.34
N ASN A 605 12.63 6.93 -6.09
CA ASN A 605 13.70 7.60 -6.83
C ASN A 605 14.92 7.68 -5.91
N ASN A 606 16.05 7.12 -6.30
CA ASN A 606 17.29 7.16 -5.51
C ASN A 606 17.86 8.56 -5.29
N ALA A 607 17.48 9.52 -6.13
CA ALA A 607 17.79 10.94 -5.89
C ALA A 607 16.89 11.59 -4.81
N ASP A 608 15.83 10.92 -4.37
CA ASP A 608 14.83 11.37 -3.39
C ASP A 608 14.35 10.18 -2.55
N SER A 609 15.30 9.54 -1.84
CA SER A 609 15.11 8.18 -1.34
C SER A 609 14.16 8.05 -0.14
N GLY A 610 13.73 9.16 0.45
CA GLY A 610 12.74 9.18 1.54
C GLY A 610 11.28 9.18 1.06
N VAL A 611 11.04 9.09 -0.26
CA VAL A 611 9.69 9.16 -0.82
C VAL A 611 9.35 7.88 -1.56
N SER A 612 8.38 7.13 -1.04
CA SER A 612 7.79 5.99 -1.74
C SER A 612 7.10 6.43 -3.03
N ARG A 613 7.44 5.76 -4.13
CA ARG A 613 6.94 6.00 -5.50
C ARG A 613 6.79 4.68 -6.28
N PRO A 614 5.94 3.74 -5.83
CA PRO A 614 5.72 2.47 -6.51
C PRO A 614 5.15 2.68 -7.92
N ARG A 615 5.91 2.29 -8.93
CA ARG A 615 5.57 2.47 -10.35
C ARG A 615 5.92 1.24 -11.15
N ILE A 616 5.19 1.07 -12.27
CA ILE A 616 5.64 0.24 -13.38
C ILE A 616 6.12 1.20 -14.47
N VAL A 617 7.30 0.95 -15.02
CA VAL A 617 7.95 1.79 -16.01
C VAL A 617 8.35 0.94 -17.21
N ARG A 618 7.99 1.37 -18.41
CA ARG A 618 8.33 0.65 -19.66
C ARG A 618 9.42 1.39 -20.40
N PHE A 619 10.43 0.66 -20.85
CA PHE A 619 11.56 1.17 -21.64
C PHE A 619 11.61 0.55 -23.05
N ASP A 620 12.09 1.33 -24.02
CA ASP A 620 12.44 0.82 -25.36
C ASP A 620 13.93 0.43 -25.38
N PRO A 621 14.28 -0.86 -25.31
CA PRO A 621 15.68 -1.30 -25.29
C PRO A 621 16.41 -1.03 -26.60
N SER A 622 15.70 -0.72 -27.69
CA SER A 622 16.33 -0.37 -28.98
C SER A 622 16.87 1.06 -29.04
N ALA A 623 16.55 1.91 -28.06
CA ALA A 623 17.03 3.28 -28.03
C ALA A 623 18.56 3.36 -27.94
N ALA A 624 19.16 4.22 -28.76
CA ALA A 624 20.60 4.42 -28.81
C ALA A 624 21.11 5.24 -27.61
N GLY A 625 22.32 4.95 -27.12
CA GLY A 625 22.96 5.67 -26.01
C GLY A 625 23.19 4.80 -24.77
N THR A 626 23.69 5.42 -23.71
CA THR A 626 24.06 4.79 -22.42
C THR A 626 22.99 4.96 -21.33
N ALA A 627 21.83 5.51 -21.68
CA ALA A 627 20.71 5.72 -20.78
C ALA A 627 19.39 5.54 -21.55
N LEU A 628 18.33 5.20 -20.82
CA LEU A 628 16.98 5.01 -21.32
C LEU A 628 16.02 5.91 -20.54
N ASN A 629 15.18 6.64 -21.26
CA ASN A 629 14.07 7.37 -20.67
C ASN A 629 12.81 6.51 -20.78
N ALA A 630 11.96 6.57 -19.76
CA ALA A 630 10.69 5.86 -19.76
C ALA A 630 9.85 6.19 -20.98
N ALA A 631 9.42 5.16 -21.72
CA ALA A 631 8.45 5.28 -22.81
C ALA A 631 7.02 5.37 -22.28
N ALA A 632 6.74 4.72 -21.15
CA ALA A 632 5.47 4.82 -20.42
C ALA A 632 5.70 4.60 -18.92
N THR A 633 4.78 5.10 -18.09
CA THR A 633 4.84 4.97 -16.64
C THR A 633 3.42 4.87 -16.08
N TRP A 634 3.22 3.95 -15.15
CA TRP A 634 2.00 3.78 -14.39
C TRP A 634 2.31 3.98 -12.91
N ASP A 635 1.65 4.95 -12.29
CA ASP A 635 1.88 5.35 -10.90
C ASP A 635 0.89 4.65 -9.98
N LEU A 636 1.37 3.64 -9.24
CA LEU A 636 0.52 2.77 -8.42
C LEU A 636 0.42 3.28 -6.97
N THR A 637 1.10 4.38 -6.63
CA THR A 637 1.20 4.93 -5.26
C THR A 637 -0.14 5.13 -4.57
N ALA A 638 -1.17 5.54 -5.31
CA ALA A 638 -2.50 5.79 -4.75
C ALA A 638 -3.37 4.53 -4.61
N ASP A 639 -3.03 3.44 -5.31
CA ASP A 639 -3.81 2.20 -5.31
C ASP A 639 -3.26 1.14 -4.34
N LEU A 640 -1.93 1.10 -4.20
CA LEU A 640 -1.25 0.21 -3.26
C LEU A 640 -1.38 0.72 -1.81
N PRO A 641 -1.28 -0.16 -0.81
CA PRO A 641 -1.18 0.26 0.58
C PRO A 641 -0.02 1.25 0.79
N PRO A 642 -0.13 2.23 1.70
CA PRO A 642 0.99 3.07 2.07
C PRO A 642 2.13 2.21 2.60
N VAL A 643 3.32 2.38 2.03
CA VAL A 643 4.54 1.64 2.38
C VAL A 643 5.69 2.62 2.56
N ALA A 644 6.72 2.20 3.30
CA ALA A 644 7.98 2.93 3.38
C ALA A 644 8.64 3.04 1.99
N ALA A 645 9.61 3.94 1.86
CA ALA A 645 10.26 4.18 0.58
C ALA A 645 11.16 3.02 0.12
N ASN A 646 11.56 2.13 1.03
CA ASN A 646 12.36 0.90 0.80
C ASN A 646 11.57 -0.36 1.19
N SER A 647 10.28 -0.37 0.86
CA SER A 647 9.39 -1.52 1.12
C SER A 647 8.29 -1.60 0.06
N GLY A 648 8.61 -1.16 -1.16
CA GLY A 648 7.67 -0.97 -2.25
C GLY A 648 7.47 -2.22 -3.10
N ILE A 649 7.40 -2.00 -4.41
CA ILE A 649 7.25 -3.09 -5.37
C ILE A 649 8.63 -3.66 -5.66
N GLU A 650 8.84 -4.92 -5.30
CA GLU A 650 10.07 -5.64 -5.58
C GLU A 650 9.90 -6.48 -6.85
N GLY A 651 8.94 -7.40 -6.86
CA GLY A 651 8.71 -8.28 -7.99
C GLY A 651 7.76 -7.74 -9.05
N ILE A 652 8.01 -8.07 -10.31
CA ILE A 652 7.05 -7.87 -11.42
C ILE A 652 7.10 -9.02 -12.41
N THR A 653 5.92 -9.48 -12.85
CA THR A 653 5.83 -10.43 -13.95
C THR A 653 4.64 -10.15 -14.85
N TRP A 654 4.65 -10.72 -16.05
CA TRP A 654 3.54 -10.61 -17.00
C TRP A 654 2.90 -11.99 -17.22
N VAL A 655 1.57 -12.05 -17.14
CA VAL A 655 0.79 -13.27 -17.33
C VAL A 655 -0.15 -13.11 -18.53
N PRO A 656 -0.09 -14.01 -19.53
CA PRO A 656 -0.91 -13.91 -20.74
C PRO A 656 -2.42 -14.04 -20.47
N ASP A 657 -3.23 -13.29 -21.22
CA ASP A 657 -4.69 -13.40 -21.21
C ASP A 657 -5.16 -14.81 -21.53
N VAL A 658 -4.46 -15.48 -22.46
CA VAL A 658 -4.78 -16.86 -22.86
C VAL A 658 -4.65 -17.83 -21.69
N TYR A 659 -3.70 -17.61 -20.77
CA TYR A 659 -3.58 -18.42 -19.56
C TYR A 659 -4.72 -18.09 -18.59
N LEU A 660 -4.91 -16.79 -18.29
CA LEU A 660 -5.88 -16.33 -17.29
C LEU A 660 -7.31 -16.76 -17.64
N THR A 661 -7.69 -16.60 -18.91
CA THR A 661 -9.02 -17.01 -19.39
C THR A 661 -9.19 -18.52 -19.45
N ALA A 662 -8.18 -19.28 -19.89
CA ALA A 662 -8.24 -20.75 -19.95
C ALA A 662 -8.36 -21.39 -18.56
N HIS A 663 -7.80 -20.77 -17.53
CA HIS A 663 -7.83 -21.26 -16.15
C HIS A 663 -8.96 -20.63 -15.32
N GLY A 664 -9.84 -19.85 -15.93
CA GLY A 664 -11.02 -19.30 -15.26
C GLY A 664 -10.70 -18.24 -14.20
N PHE A 665 -9.60 -17.50 -14.38
CA PHE A 665 -9.24 -16.39 -13.50
C PHE A 665 -10.39 -15.40 -13.36
N ALA A 666 -10.61 -14.89 -12.15
CA ALA A 666 -11.71 -13.99 -11.84
C ALA A 666 -11.20 -12.56 -11.62
N ASP A 667 -11.94 -11.61 -12.17
CA ASP A 667 -11.82 -10.20 -11.85
C ASP A 667 -12.52 -9.94 -10.51
N GLU A 668 -11.73 -9.72 -9.45
CA GLU A 668 -12.25 -9.53 -8.09
C GLU A 668 -13.06 -8.25 -7.93
N ARG A 669 -12.74 -7.22 -8.72
CA ARG A 669 -13.47 -5.95 -8.71
C ARG A 669 -14.90 -6.14 -9.21
N THR A 670 -15.13 -7.03 -10.17
CA THR A 670 -16.48 -7.29 -10.72
C THR A 670 -17.13 -8.56 -10.19
N GLY A 671 -16.35 -9.46 -9.58
CA GLY A 671 -16.79 -10.78 -9.15
C GLY A 671 -17.15 -11.72 -10.30
N ARG A 672 -16.63 -11.48 -11.50
CA ARG A 672 -16.90 -12.25 -12.73
C ARG A 672 -15.61 -12.87 -13.25
N ALA A 673 -15.72 -13.85 -14.16
CA ALA A 673 -14.58 -14.32 -14.91
C ALA A 673 -13.90 -13.15 -15.64
N TYR A 674 -12.58 -13.14 -15.63
CA TYR A 674 -11.75 -12.17 -16.30
C TYR A 674 -12.06 -12.16 -17.81
N ASP A 675 -12.35 -10.98 -18.33
CA ASP A 675 -12.64 -10.75 -19.75
C ASP A 675 -11.67 -9.68 -20.27
N PRO A 676 -10.65 -10.06 -21.06
CA PRO A 676 -9.68 -9.11 -21.64
C PRO A 676 -10.33 -7.96 -22.42
N ALA A 677 -11.49 -8.19 -23.04
CA ALA A 677 -12.19 -7.17 -23.81
C ALA A 677 -12.73 -6.01 -22.93
N ALA A 678 -12.84 -6.21 -21.61
CA ALA A 678 -13.23 -5.18 -20.66
C ALA A 678 -12.11 -4.18 -20.35
N TYR A 679 -10.89 -4.42 -20.83
CA TYR A 679 -9.69 -3.62 -20.56
C TYR A 679 -9.05 -3.08 -21.85
N PRO A 680 -9.65 -2.08 -22.53
CA PRO A 680 -9.09 -1.56 -23.77
C PRO A 680 -7.66 -1.02 -23.60
N GLY A 681 -6.76 -1.41 -24.51
CA GLY A 681 -5.38 -0.92 -24.52
C GLY A 681 -4.43 -1.62 -23.54
N HIS A 682 -4.90 -2.62 -22.77
CA HIS A 682 -4.06 -3.25 -21.75
C HIS A 682 -2.93 -4.16 -22.30
N GLY A 683 -3.06 -4.57 -23.57
CA GLY A 683 -2.17 -5.55 -24.20
C GLY A 683 -2.88 -6.90 -24.34
N ASP A 684 -2.11 -7.97 -24.17
CA ASP A 684 -2.48 -9.37 -24.29
C ASP A 684 -2.29 -10.15 -22.98
N GLY A 685 -2.26 -9.45 -21.84
CA GLY A 685 -2.08 -10.03 -20.52
C GLY A 685 -2.02 -9.00 -19.39
N LEU A 686 -1.96 -9.49 -18.16
CA LEU A 686 -1.90 -8.68 -16.94
C LEU A 686 -0.47 -8.61 -16.38
N PHE A 687 -0.14 -7.48 -15.79
CA PHE A 687 1.10 -7.30 -15.01
C PHE A 687 0.81 -7.56 -13.55
N LEU A 688 1.54 -8.50 -12.95
CA LEU A 688 1.46 -8.82 -11.53
C LEU A 688 2.66 -8.21 -10.83
N VAL A 689 2.43 -7.52 -9.73
CA VAL A 689 3.48 -6.92 -8.90
C VAL A 689 3.44 -7.45 -7.48
N GLY A 690 4.60 -7.79 -6.93
CA GLY A 690 4.78 -8.25 -5.56
C GLY A 690 5.22 -7.10 -4.67
N LEU A 691 4.56 -6.94 -3.52
CA LEU A 691 4.87 -5.89 -2.56
C LEU A 691 5.68 -6.45 -1.40
N GLU A 692 6.84 -5.84 -1.11
CA GLU A 692 7.73 -6.29 -0.03
C GLU A 692 7.04 -6.22 1.33
N ALA A 693 6.40 -5.08 1.62
CA ALA A 693 5.89 -4.76 2.95
C ALA A 693 4.83 -5.73 3.50
N ASN A 694 4.19 -6.54 2.65
CA ASN A 694 3.14 -7.46 3.08
C ASN A 694 3.03 -8.77 2.28
N GLY A 695 3.94 -8.99 1.33
CA GLY A 695 3.97 -10.17 0.48
C GLY A 695 2.72 -10.39 -0.37
N GLN A 696 1.87 -9.37 -0.57
CA GLN A 696 0.72 -9.44 -1.46
C GLN A 696 1.15 -9.25 -2.91
N VAL A 697 0.42 -9.91 -3.81
CA VAL A 697 0.55 -9.76 -5.26
C VAL A 697 -0.68 -9.05 -5.80
N TYR A 698 -0.47 -8.06 -6.66
CA TYR A 698 -1.54 -7.25 -7.26
C TYR A 698 -1.49 -7.38 -8.79
N ALA A 699 -2.61 -7.76 -9.40
CA ALA A 699 -2.73 -7.91 -10.85
C ALA A 699 -3.34 -6.65 -11.49
N TYR A 700 -2.68 -6.10 -12.50
CA TYR A 700 -3.05 -4.86 -13.18
C TYR A 700 -3.18 -5.04 -14.69
N ALA A 701 -4.27 -4.50 -15.24
CA ALA A 701 -4.41 -4.22 -16.66
C ALA A 701 -3.86 -2.80 -16.92
N LEU A 702 -2.77 -2.69 -17.69
CA LEU A 702 -2.06 -1.42 -17.93
C LEU A 702 -2.37 -0.87 -19.31
N ASP A 703 -3.11 0.25 -19.43
CA ASP A 703 -3.34 0.92 -20.71
C ASP A 703 -2.01 1.41 -21.30
N GLN A 704 -1.53 0.69 -22.32
CA GLN A 704 -0.28 0.90 -23.02
C GLN A 704 -0.23 2.20 -23.85
N ALA A 705 -1.37 2.87 -24.05
CA ALA A 705 -1.45 4.12 -24.80
C ALA A 705 -1.60 5.36 -23.91
N GLY A 706 -2.26 5.24 -22.75
CA GLY A 706 -2.69 6.38 -21.92
C GLY A 706 -2.08 6.48 -20.53
N GLY A 707 -1.28 5.50 -20.08
CA GLY A 707 -0.70 5.49 -18.72
C GLY A 707 -1.73 5.23 -17.61
N ALA A 708 -2.99 4.95 -17.97
CA ALA A 708 -4.02 4.52 -17.04
C ALA A 708 -3.84 3.03 -16.69
N TYR A 709 -4.35 2.61 -15.54
CA TYR A 709 -4.32 1.22 -15.12
C TYR A 709 -5.62 0.84 -14.41
N THR A 710 -5.91 -0.46 -14.35
CA THR A 710 -6.99 -1.01 -13.53
C THR A 710 -6.49 -2.20 -12.74
N ARG A 711 -6.66 -2.19 -11.41
CA ARG A 711 -6.43 -3.37 -10.58
C ARG A 711 -7.53 -4.39 -10.80
N VAL A 712 -7.14 -5.61 -11.16
CA VAL A 712 -8.04 -6.74 -11.47
C VAL A 712 -8.20 -7.65 -10.25
N ALA A 713 -7.13 -7.90 -9.50
CA ALA A 713 -7.15 -8.78 -8.31
C ALA A 713 -6.01 -8.46 -7.35
N ALA A 714 -6.14 -8.92 -6.10
CA ALA A 714 -5.07 -8.97 -5.11
C ALA A 714 -5.11 -10.30 -4.34
N PHE A 715 -3.95 -10.93 -4.13
CA PHE A 715 -3.87 -12.23 -3.47
C PHE A 715 -2.55 -12.44 -2.73
N ALA A 716 -2.54 -13.33 -1.75
CA ALA A 716 -1.35 -13.65 -0.98
C ALA A 716 -0.38 -14.52 -1.80
N SER A 717 0.91 -14.17 -1.78
CA SER A 717 1.98 -14.98 -2.39
C SER A 717 2.27 -16.28 -1.64
N GLY A 718 1.89 -16.35 -0.36
CA GLY A 718 2.34 -17.39 0.57
C GLY A 718 3.50 -16.96 1.49
N PHE A 719 4.04 -15.76 1.28
CA PHE A 719 5.15 -15.20 2.05
C PHE A 719 4.79 -13.86 2.71
N PRO A 720 5.49 -13.46 3.79
CA PRO A 720 5.33 -12.15 4.41
C PRO A 720 5.92 -11.00 3.58
N ALA A 721 6.83 -11.32 2.65
CA ALA A 721 7.45 -10.41 1.69
C ALA A 721 7.65 -11.14 0.35
N VAL A 722 7.69 -10.39 -0.76
CA VAL A 722 7.96 -10.92 -2.10
C VAL A 722 9.05 -10.08 -2.70
N MET A 723 10.09 -10.73 -3.22
CA MET A 723 11.25 -10.08 -3.81
C MET A 723 11.21 -10.19 -5.34
N ASP A 724 10.73 -11.31 -5.88
CA ASP A 724 10.49 -11.40 -7.33
C ASP A 724 9.29 -12.29 -7.69
N LEU A 725 8.78 -12.10 -8.90
CA LEU A 725 7.69 -12.87 -9.51
C LEU A 725 8.10 -13.37 -10.89
N VAL A 726 7.84 -14.64 -11.19
CA VAL A 726 8.10 -15.23 -12.52
C VAL A 726 6.93 -16.09 -12.95
N PHE A 727 6.23 -15.71 -14.01
CA PHE A 727 5.31 -16.63 -14.68
C PHE A 727 6.08 -17.57 -15.61
N GLU A 728 6.00 -18.87 -15.35
CA GLU A 728 6.63 -19.92 -16.16
C GLU A 728 5.57 -20.53 -17.08
N PRO A 729 5.54 -20.18 -18.38
CA PRO A 729 4.44 -20.58 -19.26
C PRO A 729 4.37 -22.10 -19.49
N GLU A 730 5.50 -22.81 -19.40
CA GLU A 730 5.57 -24.22 -19.78
C GLU A 730 5.00 -25.15 -18.71
N THR A 731 5.20 -24.81 -17.44
CA THR A 731 4.57 -25.48 -16.30
C THR A 731 3.27 -24.81 -15.88
N SER A 732 2.99 -23.62 -16.44
CA SER A 732 1.78 -22.84 -16.17
C SER A 732 1.66 -22.38 -14.71
N HIS A 733 2.81 -22.20 -14.05
CA HIS A 733 2.91 -21.73 -12.67
C HIS A 733 3.35 -20.27 -12.59
N LEU A 734 2.73 -19.52 -11.67
CA LEU A 734 3.30 -18.28 -11.17
C LEU A 734 4.24 -18.60 -10.01
N TRP A 735 5.51 -18.25 -10.13
CA TRP A 735 6.48 -18.37 -9.05
C TRP A 735 6.58 -17.06 -8.27
N ALA A 736 6.49 -17.14 -6.95
CA ALA A 736 6.79 -16.04 -6.04
C ALA A 736 8.03 -16.38 -5.22
N VAL A 737 8.96 -15.45 -5.14
CA VAL A 737 10.27 -15.65 -4.53
C VAL A 737 10.41 -14.72 -3.35
N CYS A 738 11.02 -15.22 -2.29
CA CYS A 738 11.32 -14.43 -1.11
C CYS A 738 12.76 -14.73 -0.65
N ASP A 739 13.35 -13.80 0.07
CA ASP A 739 14.78 -13.74 0.40
C ASP A 739 15.12 -14.44 1.73
N ASP A 740 16.24 -14.08 2.34
CA ASP A 740 16.72 -14.66 3.59
C ASP A 740 15.76 -14.45 4.78
N THR A 741 14.88 -13.44 4.73
CA THR A 741 13.83 -13.21 5.75
C THR A 741 12.86 -14.38 5.88
N CYS A 742 12.66 -15.14 4.79
CA CYS A 742 11.79 -16.32 4.74
C CYS A 742 12.55 -17.59 4.33
N GLN A 743 13.86 -17.65 4.59
CA GLN A 743 14.73 -18.79 4.30
C GLN A 743 15.02 -19.02 2.80
N GLY A 744 14.91 -18.00 1.96
CA GLY A 744 15.16 -18.09 0.52
C GLY A 744 14.12 -18.95 -0.21
N ARG A 745 12.92 -19.08 0.37
CA ARG A 745 11.88 -19.98 -0.12
C ARG A 745 11.20 -19.43 -1.37
N THR A 746 10.63 -20.33 -2.14
CA THR A 746 9.88 -19.99 -3.35
C THR A 746 8.55 -20.74 -3.35
N ALA A 747 7.48 -20.10 -3.81
CA ALA A 747 6.15 -20.69 -3.92
C ALA A 747 5.72 -20.75 -5.37
N THR A 748 5.00 -21.80 -5.75
CA THR A 748 4.21 -21.83 -6.98
C THR A 748 2.77 -21.52 -6.66
N LEU A 749 2.14 -20.73 -7.52
CA LEU A 749 0.75 -20.33 -7.44
C LEU A 749 0.03 -20.68 -8.74
N ASP A 750 -1.18 -21.21 -8.60
CA ASP A 750 -2.07 -21.59 -9.69
C ASP A 750 -3.44 -20.97 -9.51
N VAL A 751 -4.16 -20.73 -10.61
CA VAL A 751 -5.56 -20.30 -10.54
C VAL A 751 -6.43 -21.45 -10.04
N ASP A 752 -7.02 -21.27 -8.88
CA ASP A 752 -7.86 -22.26 -8.21
C ASP A 752 -9.29 -22.31 -8.78
N ALA A 753 -10.10 -23.22 -8.24
CA ALA A 753 -11.50 -23.37 -8.66
C ALA A 753 -12.38 -22.15 -8.37
N ALA A 754 -11.93 -21.20 -7.53
CA ALA A 754 -12.60 -19.93 -7.28
C ALA A 754 -12.11 -18.81 -8.22
N GLY A 755 -11.18 -19.11 -9.14
CA GLY A 755 -10.63 -18.15 -10.09
C GLY A 755 -9.56 -17.25 -9.49
N ARG A 756 -8.92 -17.63 -8.38
CA ARG A 756 -7.85 -16.85 -7.74
C ARG A 756 -6.53 -17.59 -7.80
N PHE A 757 -5.43 -16.86 -7.93
CA PHE A 757 -4.13 -17.46 -7.66
C PHE A 757 -4.05 -17.88 -6.20
N ALA A 758 -3.73 -19.15 -5.98
CA ALA A 758 -3.54 -19.75 -4.66
C ALA A 758 -2.25 -20.55 -4.64
N VAL A 759 -1.60 -20.61 -3.48
CA VAL A 759 -0.36 -21.35 -3.28
C VAL A 759 -0.59 -22.84 -3.53
N GLY A 760 0.07 -23.37 -4.56
CA GLY A 760 0.07 -24.79 -4.91
C GLY A 760 1.17 -25.57 -4.19
N ALA A 761 2.39 -25.04 -4.18
CA ALA A 761 3.52 -25.60 -3.45
C ALA A 761 4.42 -24.49 -2.89
N VAL A 762 5.09 -24.79 -1.78
CA VAL A 762 6.21 -24.00 -1.26
C VAL A 762 7.44 -24.89 -1.31
N TYR A 763 8.59 -24.34 -1.67
CA TYR A 763 9.86 -25.04 -1.76
C TYR A 763 10.91 -24.34 -0.92
N GLU A 764 11.71 -25.14 -0.21
CA GLU A 764 12.98 -24.69 0.35
C GLU A 764 13.93 -24.28 -0.77
N ARG A 765 14.87 -23.38 -0.47
CA ARG A 765 16.00 -23.07 -1.38
C ARG A 765 16.83 -24.33 -1.68
N PRO A 766 17.60 -24.36 -2.78
CA PRO A 766 18.51 -25.47 -3.06
C PRO A 766 19.39 -25.78 -1.83
N ALA A 767 19.55 -27.06 -1.49
CA ALA A 767 20.25 -27.44 -0.25
C ALA A 767 21.72 -26.95 -0.17
N GLY A 768 22.37 -26.76 -1.32
CA GLY A 768 23.72 -26.19 -1.43
C GLY A 768 23.78 -24.66 -1.43
N MET A 769 22.64 -23.97 -1.39
CA MET A 769 22.54 -22.51 -1.40
C MET A 769 22.49 -21.95 0.03
N PRO A 770 23.45 -21.10 0.43
CA PRO A 770 23.32 -20.29 1.64
C PRO A 770 22.06 -19.42 1.62
N ASN A 771 21.67 -18.92 2.79
CA ASN A 771 20.51 -18.03 2.90
C ASN A 771 20.93 -16.60 2.53
N PHE A 772 20.97 -16.30 1.23
CA PHE A 772 21.33 -14.99 0.69
C PHE A 772 20.11 -14.05 0.62
N ASN A 773 20.37 -12.75 0.62
CA ASN A 773 19.38 -11.71 0.32
C ASN A 773 19.11 -11.65 -1.19
N ASN A 774 18.34 -12.61 -1.70
CA ASN A 774 18.07 -12.66 -3.14
C ASN A 774 16.91 -11.74 -3.50
N GLU A 775 17.13 -10.83 -4.44
CA GLU A 775 16.13 -9.83 -4.86
C GLU A 775 15.51 -10.13 -6.24
N GLY A 776 16.13 -11.01 -7.02
CA GLY A 776 15.70 -11.34 -8.38
C GLY A 776 15.77 -12.83 -8.66
N PHE A 777 14.89 -13.31 -9.54
CA PHE A 777 14.82 -14.71 -9.93
C PHE A 777 14.40 -14.86 -11.39
N ALA A 778 15.03 -15.79 -12.11
CA ALA A 778 14.67 -16.08 -13.48
C ALA A 778 14.74 -17.58 -13.79
N ILE A 779 13.69 -18.09 -14.43
CA ILE A 779 13.63 -19.47 -14.92
C ILE A 779 13.90 -19.47 -16.42
N ALA A 780 14.87 -20.28 -16.86
CA ALA A 780 15.19 -20.37 -18.27
C ALA A 780 13.98 -20.90 -19.09
N PRO A 781 13.83 -20.47 -20.35
CA PRO A 781 12.82 -21.02 -21.23
C PRO A 781 13.07 -22.52 -21.46
N GLN A 782 12.02 -23.24 -21.83
CA GLN A 782 12.09 -24.67 -22.10
C GLN A 782 13.11 -25.06 -23.17
N SER A 783 13.41 -24.17 -24.12
CA SER A 783 14.47 -24.37 -25.12
C SER A 783 15.89 -24.45 -24.52
N ALA A 784 16.05 -24.19 -23.23
CA ALA A 784 17.31 -24.37 -22.48
C ALA A 784 17.33 -25.68 -21.68
N CYS A 785 16.33 -26.54 -21.84
CA CYS A 785 16.29 -27.87 -21.22
C CYS A 785 17.38 -28.76 -21.84
N VAL A 786 18.25 -29.30 -20.99
CA VAL A 786 19.29 -30.26 -21.39
C VAL A 786 19.36 -31.36 -20.34
N ALA A 787 19.26 -32.61 -20.76
CA ALA A 787 19.22 -33.79 -19.88
C ALA A 787 18.14 -33.67 -18.79
N GLY A 788 16.95 -33.18 -19.18
CA GLY A 788 15.80 -33.00 -18.29
C GLY A 788 15.97 -31.94 -17.21
N ARG A 789 16.95 -31.04 -17.36
CA ARG A 789 17.20 -29.92 -16.45
C ARG A 789 17.35 -28.62 -17.22
N LYS A 790 16.74 -27.54 -16.73
CA LYS A 790 16.92 -26.19 -17.28
C LYS A 790 17.50 -25.25 -16.23
N PRO A 791 18.31 -24.26 -16.61
CA PRO A 791 18.89 -23.32 -15.66
C PRO A 791 17.84 -22.46 -14.94
N VAL A 792 18.16 -22.09 -13.72
CA VAL A 792 17.51 -20.97 -13.00
C VAL A 792 18.58 -20.06 -12.44
N TYR A 793 18.25 -18.78 -12.26
CA TYR A 793 19.17 -17.78 -11.74
C TYR A 793 18.54 -16.97 -10.62
N TRP A 794 19.34 -16.64 -9.60
CA TRP A 794 19.00 -15.68 -8.57
C TRP A 794 19.99 -14.51 -8.64
N SER A 795 19.51 -13.30 -8.35
CA SER A 795 20.39 -12.18 -8.04
C SER A 795 20.71 -12.19 -6.55
N ASP A 796 21.96 -11.90 -6.22
CA ASP A 796 22.52 -11.83 -4.87
C ASP A 796 22.82 -10.36 -4.61
N ASP A 797 21.92 -9.69 -3.89
CA ASP A 797 21.98 -8.24 -3.69
C ASP A 797 23.25 -7.84 -2.91
N SER A 798 23.62 -8.61 -1.89
CA SER A 798 24.83 -8.38 -1.09
C SER A 798 26.13 -8.61 -1.88
N ASN A 799 26.05 -9.20 -3.08
CA ASN A 799 27.19 -9.60 -3.89
C ASN A 799 28.13 -10.50 -3.09
N ASP A 800 27.56 -11.50 -2.40
CA ASP A 800 28.27 -12.38 -1.49
C ASP A 800 29.42 -13.11 -2.19
N ALA A 801 30.56 -13.21 -1.50
CA ALA A 801 31.81 -13.70 -2.07
C ALA A 801 32.25 -13.00 -3.38
N GLY A 802 31.74 -11.79 -3.64
CA GLY A 802 32.03 -10.99 -4.83
C GLY A 802 31.27 -11.44 -6.08
N HIS A 803 30.06 -11.97 -5.95
CA HIS A 803 29.25 -12.44 -7.08
C HIS A 803 27.80 -12.02 -6.92
N ALA A 804 27.22 -11.41 -7.95
CA ALA A 804 25.85 -10.90 -7.93
C ALA A 804 24.84 -11.85 -8.57
N LEU A 805 25.29 -12.90 -9.26
CA LEU A 805 24.40 -13.88 -9.91
C LEU A 805 24.76 -15.30 -9.48
N ARG A 806 23.72 -16.07 -9.14
CA ARG A 806 23.82 -17.48 -8.75
C ARG A 806 22.99 -18.34 -9.70
N GLY A 807 23.52 -19.48 -10.13
CA GLY A 807 22.88 -20.40 -11.06
C GLY A 807 22.60 -21.76 -10.44
N GLY A 808 21.37 -22.23 -10.60
CA GLY A 808 20.93 -23.58 -10.26
C GLY A 808 20.21 -24.23 -11.44
N THR A 809 19.42 -25.27 -11.15
CA THR A 809 18.59 -25.94 -12.16
C THR A 809 17.20 -26.24 -11.63
N LEU A 810 16.22 -26.36 -12.53
CA LEU A 810 14.90 -26.95 -12.29
C LEU A 810 14.72 -28.18 -13.20
N PRO A 811 13.86 -29.14 -12.83
CA PRO A 811 13.39 -30.16 -13.77
C PRO A 811 12.71 -29.49 -14.96
N CYS A 812 12.91 -30.09 -16.12
CA CYS A 812 12.13 -29.80 -17.31
C CYS A 812 11.93 -31.11 -18.05
N THR A 813 10.88 -31.20 -18.85
CA THR A 813 10.73 -32.32 -19.76
C THR A 813 11.71 -32.13 -20.89
N ASP A 814 12.77 -32.92 -20.93
CA ASP A 814 13.65 -32.91 -22.10
C ASP A 814 12.81 -33.31 -23.31
N LEU A 815 12.67 -32.39 -24.26
CA LEU A 815 11.94 -32.67 -25.50
C LEU A 815 12.84 -33.46 -26.48
N ASP A 816 14.10 -33.71 -26.09
CA ASP A 816 15.15 -34.50 -26.76
C ASP A 816 15.85 -35.43 -25.73
N ALA A 817 15.10 -36.38 -25.15
CA ALA A 817 15.53 -37.07 -23.93
C ALA A 817 16.53 -38.23 -24.10
N ASP A 818 16.96 -38.62 -25.30
CA ASP A 818 17.89 -39.75 -25.42
C ASP A 818 19.12 -39.63 -26.32
N ASP A 819 19.33 -38.58 -27.16
CA ASP A 819 20.55 -38.35 -28.00
C ASP A 819 21.36 -39.65 -28.27
N ASP A 820 20.68 -40.65 -28.84
CA ASP A 820 21.28 -41.97 -29.13
C ASP A 820 21.73 -42.10 -30.60
N GLY A 821 21.47 -41.05 -31.40
CA GLY A 821 21.83 -40.95 -32.80
C GLY A 821 21.02 -41.85 -33.73
N ILE A 822 19.77 -42.20 -33.39
CA ILE A 822 18.87 -43.00 -34.25
C ILE A 822 17.59 -42.24 -34.64
N GLU A 823 17.22 -42.39 -35.91
CA GLU A 823 16.09 -41.77 -36.63
C GLU A 823 14.69 -42.08 -36.04
N ASP A 824 13.92 -41.03 -35.77
CA ASP A 824 12.71 -40.98 -34.93
C ASP A 824 11.40 -41.56 -35.55
N SER A 825 11.54 -42.53 -36.45
CA SER A 825 10.41 -43.08 -37.20
C SER A 825 9.65 -44.23 -36.50
N ALA A 826 9.90 -44.51 -35.22
CA ALA A 826 9.34 -45.69 -34.56
C ALA A 826 9.13 -45.63 -33.03
N ASP A 827 8.54 -44.56 -32.46
CA ASP A 827 8.01 -44.65 -31.08
C ASP A 827 6.54 -45.15 -31.05
N PRO A 828 6.22 -46.24 -30.33
CA PRO A 828 4.85 -46.62 -30.05
C PRO A 828 4.19 -45.67 -29.03
N LEU A 829 3.54 -44.62 -29.55
CA LEU A 829 2.37 -43.88 -29.01
C LEU A 829 2.24 -43.74 -27.47
N PRO A 830 2.31 -42.51 -26.91
CA PRO A 830 1.58 -42.17 -25.69
C PRO A 830 0.07 -42.19 -25.94
N ALA A 831 -0.71 -42.60 -24.93
CA ALA A 831 -2.17 -42.78 -25.00
C ALA A 831 -3.00 -41.47 -24.99
N ASP A 832 -2.37 -40.30 -25.11
CA ASP A 832 -3.04 -39.00 -25.03
C ASP A 832 -3.07 -38.28 -26.40
N PRO A 833 -4.26 -38.02 -26.98
CA PRO A 833 -4.41 -37.41 -28.29
C PRO A 833 -4.18 -35.88 -28.34
N ALA A 834 -3.87 -35.20 -27.23
CA ALA A 834 -4.00 -33.73 -27.14
C ALA A 834 -2.72 -32.88 -26.96
N ASN A 835 -1.50 -33.43 -26.86
CA ASN A 835 -0.33 -32.55 -26.65
C ASN A 835 1.01 -33.20 -27.05
N GLY A 836 1.26 -33.35 -28.35
CA GLY A 836 2.58 -33.78 -28.83
C GLY A 836 3.39 -32.57 -29.29
N THR A 837 4.52 -32.29 -28.65
CA THR A 837 5.53 -31.35 -29.19
C THR A 837 6.45 -32.08 -30.18
N PHE A 838 7.14 -31.34 -31.04
CA PHE A 838 8.18 -31.83 -31.93
C PHE A 838 9.30 -30.81 -32.03
N SER A 839 10.54 -31.25 -32.25
CA SER A 839 11.72 -30.39 -32.36
C SER A 839 12.74 -31.03 -33.29
N ASP A 840 13.50 -30.22 -34.01
CA ASP A 840 14.61 -30.61 -34.90
C ASP A 840 15.91 -29.89 -34.50
N ASP A 841 17.05 -30.50 -34.82
CA ASP A 841 18.42 -30.02 -34.59
C ASP A 841 18.70 -28.64 -35.23
N ASP A 842 17.94 -28.29 -36.27
CA ASP A 842 18.07 -27.02 -36.97
C ASP A 842 17.34 -25.85 -36.28
N GLY A 843 16.67 -26.13 -35.14
CA GLY A 843 15.92 -25.17 -34.35
C GLY A 843 14.45 -25.05 -34.75
N THR A 844 13.94 -25.88 -35.67
CA THR A 844 12.52 -25.95 -35.98
C THR A 844 11.79 -26.81 -34.96
N SER A 845 11.09 -26.17 -34.01
CA SER A 845 10.24 -26.86 -33.04
C SER A 845 8.79 -26.38 -33.08
N GLY A 846 7.90 -27.11 -32.41
CA GLY A 846 6.48 -26.78 -32.38
C GLY A 846 5.64 -27.79 -31.60
N ARG A 847 4.33 -27.60 -31.69
CA ARG A 847 3.33 -28.45 -31.04
C ARG A 847 2.17 -28.83 -31.94
N ILE A 848 1.69 -30.05 -31.78
CA ILE A 848 0.42 -30.54 -32.31
C ILE A 848 -0.69 -30.02 -31.39
N LEU A 849 -1.47 -29.08 -31.89
CA LEU A 849 -2.61 -28.51 -31.18
C LEU A 849 -3.83 -29.45 -31.18
N ASP A 850 -4.02 -30.19 -32.27
CA ASP A 850 -5.15 -31.11 -32.42
C ASP A 850 -4.87 -32.14 -33.53
N ARG A 851 -4.92 -33.43 -33.21
CA ARG A 851 -4.82 -34.52 -34.20
C ARG A 851 -6.13 -34.77 -34.93
N ALA A 852 -7.25 -34.30 -34.39
CA ALA A 852 -8.60 -34.45 -34.92
C ALA A 852 -8.99 -35.89 -35.30
N GLY A 853 -8.49 -36.86 -34.52
CA GLY A 853 -8.70 -38.30 -34.76
C GLY A 853 -7.92 -38.89 -35.93
N ARG A 854 -7.00 -38.15 -36.55
CA ARG A 854 -6.10 -38.63 -37.60
C ARG A 854 -4.78 -39.17 -37.02
N THR A 855 -4.11 -40.04 -37.77
CA THR A 855 -2.70 -40.37 -37.48
C THR A 855 -1.82 -39.20 -37.93
N VAL A 856 -0.98 -38.70 -37.04
CA VAL A 856 0.03 -37.68 -37.34
C VAL A 856 1.39 -38.26 -36.97
N SER A 857 2.30 -38.36 -37.94
CA SER A 857 3.68 -38.78 -37.74
C SER A 857 4.63 -37.67 -38.13
N ILE A 858 5.75 -37.58 -37.43
CA ILE A 858 6.73 -36.52 -37.56
C ILE A 858 8.08 -37.16 -37.87
N ALA A 859 8.88 -36.53 -38.72
CA ALA A 859 10.22 -36.99 -39.08
C ALA A 859 11.10 -35.79 -39.44
N ASP A 860 12.38 -35.85 -39.10
CA ASP A 860 13.31 -34.76 -39.39
C ASP A 860 13.72 -34.74 -40.85
N THR A 861 14.05 -33.54 -41.31
CA THR A 861 14.58 -33.30 -42.65
C THR A 861 15.69 -32.27 -42.59
N ALA A 862 16.52 -32.19 -43.63
CA ALA A 862 17.65 -31.25 -43.66
C ALA A 862 17.26 -29.75 -43.72
N GLY A 863 15.99 -29.40 -43.53
CA GLY A 863 15.49 -28.02 -43.56
C GLY A 863 14.22 -27.82 -42.72
N GLY A 864 14.08 -28.61 -41.66
CA GLY A 864 12.99 -28.55 -40.69
C GLY A 864 12.27 -29.90 -40.54
N VAL A 865 11.00 -29.85 -40.20
CA VAL A 865 10.21 -31.00 -39.75
C VAL A 865 9.23 -31.47 -40.83
N ARG A 866 9.27 -32.75 -41.18
CA ARG A 866 8.26 -33.39 -42.02
C ARG A 866 7.10 -33.92 -41.18
N VAL A 867 5.90 -33.42 -41.45
CA VAL A 867 4.65 -33.87 -40.82
C VAL A 867 3.84 -34.67 -41.84
N THR A 868 3.46 -35.91 -41.50
CA THR A 868 2.56 -36.75 -42.32
C THR A 868 1.26 -37.01 -41.58
N VAL A 869 0.14 -36.65 -42.22
CA VAL A 869 -1.21 -36.73 -41.69
C VAL A 869 -2.01 -37.77 -42.49
N GLY A 870 -2.61 -38.73 -41.78
CA GLY A 870 -3.43 -39.78 -42.38
C GLY A 870 -4.84 -39.34 -42.78
N ALA A 871 -5.62 -40.30 -43.29
CA ALA A 871 -7.00 -40.06 -43.74
C ALA A 871 -7.93 -39.61 -42.59
N GLY A 872 -8.79 -38.64 -42.87
CA GLY A 872 -9.80 -38.15 -41.94
C GLY A 872 -10.64 -37.01 -42.52
N THR A 873 -11.68 -36.58 -41.81
CA THR A 873 -12.63 -35.54 -42.28
C THR A 873 -12.45 -34.19 -41.62
N VAL A 874 -11.65 -34.11 -40.54
CA VAL A 874 -11.35 -32.87 -39.81
C VAL A 874 -9.84 -32.66 -39.85
N PRO A 875 -9.32 -31.53 -40.37
CA PRO A 875 -7.89 -31.29 -40.48
C PRO A 875 -7.17 -31.32 -39.11
N ALA A 876 -5.91 -31.73 -39.11
CA ALA A 876 -5.04 -31.60 -37.93
C ALA A 876 -4.56 -30.14 -37.79
N ARG A 877 -4.19 -29.73 -36.58
CA ARG A 877 -3.63 -28.39 -36.32
C ARG A 877 -2.29 -28.49 -35.61
N VAL A 878 -1.33 -27.70 -36.07
CA VAL A 878 0.01 -27.56 -35.49
C VAL A 878 0.39 -26.09 -35.36
N GLN A 879 1.33 -25.77 -34.48
CA GLN A 879 1.91 -24.45 -34.30
C GLN A 879 3.42 -24.60 -34.14
N LEU A 880 4.21 -23.78 -34.83
CA LEU A 880 5.67 -23.73 -34.69
C LEU A 880 6.05 -22.83 -33.52
N ASP A 881 7.10 -23.19 -32.78
CA ASP A 881 7.59 -22.40 -31.66
C ASP A 881 8.19 -21.08 -32.13
N GLY A 882 7.96 -20.02 -31.35
CA GLY A 882 8.30 -18.65 -31.74
C GLY A 882 7.42 -18.04 -32.84
N GLY A 883 6.42 -18.78 -33.35
CA GLY A 883 5.44 -18.30 -34.34
C GLY A 883 4.02 -18.17 -33.77
N ALA A 884 3.31 -17.12 -34.18
CA ALA A 884 1.89 -16.89 -33.87
C ALA A 884 0.95 -17.66 -34.80
N ALA A 885 1.44 -18.18 -35.94
CA ALA A 885 0.64 -18.92 -36.92
C ALA A 885 0.12 -20.26 -36.40
N VAL A 886 -1.19 -20.50 -36.60
CA VAL A 886 -1.77 -21.84 -36.51
C VAL A 886 -1.84 -22.45 -37.90
N ILE A 887 -1.21 -23.59 -38.09
CA ILE A 887 -1.15 -24.31 -39.36
C ILE A 887 -2.14 -25.48 -39.32
N THR A 888 -3.07 -25.47 -40.26
CA THR A 888 -4.08 -26.50 -40.45
C THR A 888 -3.64 -27.42 -41.59
N LEU A 889 -3.55 -28.72 -41.32
CA LEU A 889 -3.01 -29.74 -42.22
C LEU A 889 -4.09 -30.79 -42.54
N ASP A 890 -4.38 -30.96 -43.84
CA ASP A 890 -5.25 -32.01 -44.34
C ASP A 890 -4.52 -33.35 -44.50
N GLU A 891 -5.12 -34.34 -45.17
CA GLU A 891 -4.47 -35.65 -45.40
C GLU A 891 -3.29 -35.46 -46.35
N GLY A 892 -2.08 -35.85 -45.96
CA GLY A 892 -0.90 -35.58 -46.76
C GLY A 892 0.43 -35.53 -46.00
N GLY A 893 1.51 -35.31 -46.74
CA GLY A 893 2.85 -35.03 -46.20
C GLY A 893 3.22 -33.57 -46.42
N TYR A 894 3.79 -32.96 -45.40
CA TYR A 894 4.15 -31.54 -45.34
C TYR A 894 5.57 -31.41 -44.79
N GLU A 895 6.32 -30.40 -45.22
CA GLU A 895 7.59 -29.98 -44.60
C GLU A 895 7.39 -28.59 -44.01
N LEU A 896 7.72 -28.42 -42.73
CA LEU A 896 7.59 -27.19 -41.97
C LEU A 896 9.00 -26.72 -41.55
N GLY A 897 9.30 -25.43 -41.64
CA GLY A 897 10.63 -24.92 -41.28
C GLY A 897 10.61 -23.48 -40.74
N GLY A 898 11.50 -23.15 -39.80
CA GLY A 898 11.66 -21.79 -39.26
C GLY A 898 10.37 -21.10 -38.80
N THR A 899 10.38 -19.76 -38.69
CA THR A 899 9.25 -18.93 -38.18
C THR A 899 8.09 -18.73 -39.17
N GLY A 900 7.86 -19.66 -40.12
CA GLY A 900 6.74 -19.55 -41.07
C GLY A 900 6.96 -20.14 -42.47
N SER A 901 7.68 -21.26 -42.61
CA SER A 901 7.79 -21.99 -43.89
C SER A 901 6.89 -23.22 -43.91
N VAL A 902 6.15 -23.41 -45.01
CA VAL A 902 5.27 -24.56 -45.25
C VAL A 902 5.42 -25.07 -46.69
N THR A 903 5.84 -26.32 -46.85
CA THR A 903 5.86 -27.07 -48.12
C THR A 903 4.79 -28.16 -48.08
N VAL A 904 3.97 -28.27 -49.13
CA VAL A 904 3.04 -29.40 -49.29
C VAL A 904 3.67 -30.43 -50.22
N LEU A 905 4.17 -31.53 -49.66
CA LEU A 905 4.84 -32.59 -50.43
C LEU A 905 3.84 -33.45 -51.20
N SER A 906 2.72 -33.82 -50.57
CA SER A 906 1.66 -34.62 -51.17
C SER A 906 0.37 -34.51 -50.35
N GLY A 907 -0.81 -34.63 -50.97
CA GLY A 907 -2.09 -34.62 -50.27
C GLY A 907 -2.89 -33.30 -50.40
N GLY A 908 -3.66 -32.96 -49.36
CA GLY A 908 -4.52 -31.79 -49.28
C GLY A 908 -3.78 -30.48 -49.01
N PRO A 909 -4.47 -29.33 -49.07
CA PRO A 909 -3.85 -28.04 -48.85
C PRO A 909 -3.44 -27.84 -47.39
N ALA A 910 -2.40 -27.04 -47.17
CA ALA A 910 -2.07 -26.51 -45.85
C ALA A 910 -2.62 -25.08 -45.71
N VAL A 911 -3.19 -24.74 -44.57
CA VAL A 911 -3.71 -23.38 -44.29
C VAL A 911 -3.05 -22.83 -43.04
N ALA A 912 -2.19 -21.83 -43.20
CA ALA A 912 -1.64 -21.06 -42.08
C ALA A 912 -2.52 -19.84 -41.80
N THR A 913 -2.88 -19.61 -40.54
CA THR A 913 -3.66 -18.44 -40.12
C THR A 913 -2.85 -17.61 -39.12
N VAL A 914 -2.65 -16.33 -39.43
CA VAL A 914 -1.87 -15.37 -38.66
C VAL A 914 -2.76 -14.19 -38.25
N GLY A 915 -2.65 -13.71 -37.01
CA GLY A 915 -3.34 -12.52 -36.54
C GLY A 915 -2.51 -11.25 -36.78
N VAL A 916 -3.04 -10.29 -37.55
CA VAL A 916 -2.38 -9.01 -37.86
C VAL A 916 -3.29 -7.85 -37.42
N GLN A 917 -2.95 -7.18 -36.32
CA GLN A 917 -3.83 -6.22 -35.63
C GLN A 917 -5.27 -6.75 -35.42
N GLY A 918 -5.40 -7.99 -34.95
CA GLY A 918 -6.70 -8.64 -34.77
C GLY A 918 -7.44 -9.02 -36.06
N THR A 919 -6.84 -8.80 -37.24
CA THR A 919 -7.35 -9.28 -38.53
C THR A 919 -6.74 -10.64 -38.85
N ALA A 920 -7.57 -11.65 -39.08
CA ALA A 920 -7.08 -12.96 -39.49
C ALA A 920 -6.63 -12.93 -40.95
N VAL A 921 -5.34 -13.20 -41.17
CA VAL A 921 -4.72 -13.38 -42.49
C VAL A 921 -4.49 -14.88 -42.69
N THR A 922 -5.02 -15.42 -43.78
CA THR A 922 -4.93 -16.83 -44.13
C THR A 922 -4.00 -17.00 -45.34
N VAL A 923 -2.98 -17.84 -45.21
CA VAL A 923 -2.11 -18.29 -46.30
C VAL A 923 -2.44 -19.73 -46.61
N THR A 924 -2.96 -20.00 -47.81
CA THR A 924 -3.31 -21.35 -48.26
C THR A 924 -2.30 -21.84 -49.29
N VAL A 925 -1.71 -23.00 -49.04
CA VAL A 925 -0.71 -23.65 -49.90
C VAL A 925 -1.32 -24.89 -50.53
N ALA A 926 -1.46 -24.92 -51.85
CA ALA A 926 -1.97 -26.07 -52.57
C ALA A 926 -0.92 -27.19 -52.69
N ALA A 927 -1.39 -28.39 -53.07
CA ALA A 927 -0.53 -29.55 -53.27
C ALA A 927 0.65 -29.27 -54.21
N GLY A 928 1.87 -29.61 -53.78
CA GLY A 928 3.11 -29.35 -54.53
C GLY A 928 3.60 -27.91 -54.47
N GLY A 929 2.93 -27.04 -53.71
CA GLY A 929 3.34 -25.66 -53.46
C GLY A 929 4.21 -25.51 -52.21
N TRP A 930 4.89 -24.37 -52.15
CA TRP A 930 5.67 -23.95 -50.99
C TRP A 930 5.43 -22.47 -50.71
N VAL A 931 5.42 -22.10 -49.43
CA VAL A 931 5.44 -20.72 -48.97
C VAL A 931 6.43 -20.53 -47.83
N SER A 932 7.07 -19.37 -47.78
CA SER A 932 7.72 -18.83 -46.60
C SER A 932 7.18 -17.43 -46.37
N TYR A 933 6.72 -17.17 -45.15
CA TYR A 933 6.25 -15.86 -44.72
C TYR A 933 6.97 -15.50 -43.43
N PRO A 934 7.79 -14.43 -43.41
CA PRO A 934 8.33 -13.90 -42.17
C PRO A 934 7.19 -13.28 -41.36
N GLU A 935 6.99 -13.75 -40.12
CA GLU A 935 6.19 -13.01 -39.15
C GLU A 935 7.01 -11.78 -38.71
N ALA A 936 6.55 -10.58 -39.10
CA ALA A 936 7.22 -9.33 -38.79
C ALA A 936 6.25 -8.37 -38.10
N THR A 937 6.29 -8.30 -36.77
CA THR A 937 5.62 -7.21 -36.04
C THR A 937 6.44 -5.93 -36.22
N VAL A 938 6.07 -5.08 -37.18
CA VAL A 938 6.68 -3.77 -37.36
C VAL A 938 6.06 -2.77 -36.37
N LYS A 939 6.89 -1.95 -35.71
CA LYS A 939 6.46 -0.88 -34.79
C LYS A 939 5.66 0.22 -35.52
N GLY A 940 4.45 0.56 -35.06
CA GLY A 940 3.62 1.69 -35.53
C GLY A 940 2.11 1.40 -35.55
N THR A 941 1.29 2.30 -36.10
CA THR A 941 -0.16 2.09 -36.34
C THR A 941 -0.47 1.02 -37.40
N LEU A 942 0.53 0.35 -37.97
CA LEU A 942 0.40 -0.69 -38.99
C LEU A 942 1.08 -1.98 -38.52
N ALA A 943 0.42 -3.12 -38.67
CA ALA A 943 1.09 -4.44 -38.60
C ALA A 943 1.09 -5.11 -39.99
N SER A 944 2.10 -5.92 -40.27
CA SER A 944 2.31 -6.45 -41.62
C SER A 944 2.92 -7.84 -41.70
N LEU A 945 2.57 -8.62 -42.73
CA LEU A 945 3.41 -9.73 -43.20
C LEU A 945 4.27 -9.18 -44.34
N LEU A 946 5.59 -9.17 -44.20
CA LEU A 946 6.49 -8.63 -45.24
C LEU A 946 7.32 -9.74 -45.89
N GLY A 947 7.42 -9.74 -47.21
CA GLY A 947 8.31 -10.61 -47.96
C GLY A 947 7.83 -12.07 -48.07
N ILE A 948 6.53 -12.28 -48.25
CA ILE A 948 5.94 -13.59 -48.56
C ILE A 948 6.54 -14.12 -49.87
N ARG A 949 7.23 -15.25 -49.78
CA ARG A 949 7.81 -15.96 -50.94
C ARG A 949 7.05 -17.25 -51.16
N SER A 950 6.69 -17.55 -52.41
CA SER A 950 5.95 -18.77 -52.72
C SER A 950 6.30 -19.37 -54.08
N THR A 951 6.01 -20.66 -54.24
CA THR A 951 5.98 -21.36 -55.53
C THR A 951 4.75 -22.28 -55.58
N GLY A 952 4.22 -22.52 -56.78
CA GLY A 952 2.99 -23.30 -56.96
C GLY A 952 1.72 -22.48 -56.66
N GLY A 953 0.60 -23.15 -56.39
CA GLY A 953 -0.66 -22.49 -56.07
C GLY A 953 -0.69 -22.02 -54.62
N VAL A 954 -0.37 -20.76 -54.36
CA VAL A 954 -0.48 -20.13 -53.03
C VAL A 954 -1.43 -18.95 -53.11
N THR A 955 -2.35 -18.87 -52.15
CA THR A 955 -3.32 -17.75 -52.05
C THR A 955 -3.28 -17.13 -50.66
N VAL A 956 -3.23 -15.80 -50.59
CA VAL A 956 -3.33 -15.03 -49.36
C VAL A 956 -4.70 -14.38 -49.30
N GLY A 957 -5.37 -14.48 -48.16
CA GLY A 957 -6.66 -13.85 -47.90
C GLY A 957 -6.69 -13.18 -46.54
N ALA A 958 -7.55 -12.19 -46.37
CA ALA A 958 -7.82 -11.54 -45.09
C ALA A 958 -9.32 -11.54 -44.80
N ALA A 959 -9.69 -11.63 -43.53
CA ALA A 959 -11.09 -11.58 -43.12
C ALA A 959 -11.77 -10.30 -43.64
N GLY A 960 -12.85 -10.46 -44.40
CA GLY A 960 -13.61 -9.34 -44.99
C GLY A 960 -13.19 -8.93 -46.40
N VAL A 961 -12.07 -9.47 -46.93
CA VAL A 961 -11.67 -9.29 -48.32
C VAL A 961 -12.03 -10.54 -49.13
N PRO A 962 -12.79 -10.43 -50.23
CA PRO A 962 -13.07 -11.57 -51.08
C PRO A 962 -11.76 -12.19 -51.60
N GLN A 963 -11.54 -13.49 -51.41
CA GLN A 963 -10.31 -14.18 -51.85
C GLN A 963 -10.03 -14.05 -53.36
N ALA A 964 -11.07 -13.85 -54.18
CA ALA A 964 -10.94 -13.66 -55.62
C ALA A 964 -10.61 -12.20 -56.02
N PHE A 965 -10.60 -11.28 -55.05
CA PHE A 965 -10.33 -9.87 -55.30
C PHE A 965 -8.84 -9.62 -55.45
N CYS A 966 -7.97 -10.21 -54.62
CA CYS A 966 -6.53 -9.97 -54.71
C CYS A 966 -5.81 -11.03 -55.56
N GLY A 967 -4.79 -10.60 -56.31
CA GLY A 967 -3.86 -11.48 -57.03
C GLY A 967 -2.79 -12.09 -56.10
N THR A 968 -1.62 -12.42 -56.66
CA THR A 968 -0.47 -12.83 -55.86
C THR A 968 0.11 -11.61 -55.13
N VAL A 969 0.03 -11.60 -53.81
CA VAL A 969 0.61 -10.55 -52.96
C VAL A 969 1.86 -11.05 -52.24
N GLN A 970 2.80 -10.14 -52.02
CA GLN A 970 4.08 -10.36 -51.34
C GLN A 970 4.11 -9.74 -49.95
N ASN A 971 3.26 -8.74 -49.70
CA ASN A 971 3.11 -8.17 -48.36
C ASN A 971 1.64 -8.00 -47.99
N VAL A 972 1.35 -7.94 -46.70
CA VAL A 972 0.05 -7.60 -46.15
C VAL A 972 0.26 -6.48 -45.14
N LEU A 973 -0.48 -5.38 -45.23
CA LEU A 973 -0.44 -4.23 -44.34
C LEU A 973 -1.85 -3.97 -43.80
N VAL A 974 -1.97 -3.81 -42.48
CA VAL A 974 -3.27 -3.64 -41.81
C VAL A 974 -3.23 -2.41 -40.91
N GLY A 975 -4.07 -1.41 -41.22
CA GLY A 975 -4.37 -0.23 -40.42
C GLY A 975 -5.54 -0.45 -39.45
N SER A 976 -6.03 0.65 -38.88
CA SER A 976 -7.09 0.66 -37.87
C SER A 976 -8.32 1.45 -38.32
N THR A 977 -9.34 1.60 -37.47
CA THR A 977 -10.52 2.41 -37.83
C THR A 977 -10.29 3.93 -37.67
N ARG A 978 -9.04 4.40 -37.65
CA ARG A 978 -8.66 5.81 -37.42
C ARG A 978 -8.22 6.41 -38.75
N ASN A 979 -8.01 7.72 -38.77
CA ASN A 979 -7.44 8.37 -39.95
C ASN A 979 -5.94 8.13 -39.98
N GLU A 980 -5.45 7.40 -40.98
CA GLU A 980 -4.08 6.92 -41.03
C GLU A 980 -3.35 7.32 -42.31
N THR A 981 -2.01 7.28 -42.27
CA THR A 981 -1.18 7.35 -43.46
C THR A 981 -0.50 6.00 -43.61
N ILE A 982 -0.85 5.28 -44.68
CA ILE A 982 -0.43 3.91 -44.94
C ILE A 982 0.47 3.92 -46.17
N ALA A 983 1.69 3.41 -46.01
CA ALA A 983 2.64 3.29 -47.10
C ALA A 983 2.95 1.81 -47.33
N GLY A 984 2.61 1.32 -48.52
CA GLY A 984 3.03 0.03 -49.06
C GLY A 984 4.51 0.02 -49.46
N THR A 985 4.90 -1.05 -50.13
CA THR A 985 6.25 -1.36 -50.58
C THR A 985 6.33 -1.22 -52.10
N ALA A 986 7.48 -1.57 -52.70
CA ALA A 986 7.58 -1.60 -54.16
C ALA A 986 7.13 -2.94 -54.77
N ASP A 987 6.68 -3.87 -53.93
CA ASP A 987 6.18 -5.19 -54.30
C ASP A 987 4.65 -5.23 -54.18
N ALA A 988 4.00 -6.24 -54.75
CA ALA A 988 2.54 -6.39 -54.68
C ALA A 988 2.04 -6.51 -53.23
N ASP A 989 1.21 -5.57 -52.78
CA ASP A 989 0.73 -5.52 -51.40
C ASP A 989 -0.76 -5.81 -51.27
N LEU A 990 -1.17 -6.33 -50.10
CA LEU A 990 -2.54 -6.28 -49.62
C LEU A 990 -2.63 -5.23 -48.51
N ILE A 991 -3.27 -4.10 -48.77
CA ILE A 991 -3.38 -2.98 -47.82
C ILE A 991 -4.82 -2.87 -47.32
N LEU A 992 -5.02 -2.94 -46.00
CA LEU A 992 -6.33 -2.82 -45.35
C LEU A 992 -6.38 -1.59 -44.46
N GLY A 993 -7.17 -0.57 -44.82
CA GLY A 993 -7.40 0.62 -44.00
C GLY A 993 -8.30 0.33 -42.80
N LYS A 994 -9.42 -0.38 -42.99
CA LYS A 994 -10.47 -0.70 -42.00
C LYS A 994 -11.41 0.48 -41.64
N GLY A 995 -11.31 1.59 -42.34
CA GLY A 995 -12.15 2.79 -42.26
C GLY A 995 -11.47 3.94 -41.51
N GLY A 996 -12.06 5.12 -41.53
CA GLY A 996 -11.34 6.36 -41.21
C GLY A 996 -11.09 7.13 -42.51
N ASN A 997 -10.56 8.36 -42.42
CA ASN A 997 -10.13 9.10 -43.60
C ASN A 997 -8.63 8.83 -43.81
N ASP A 998 -8.32 7.88 -44.67
CA ASP A 998 -6.97 7.34 -44.84
C ASP A 998 -6.23 7.98 -46.01
N VAL A 999 -4.91 8.01 -45.91
CA VAL A 999 -3.99 8.35 -47.00
C VAL A 999 -3.14 7.12 -47.29
N VAL A 1000 -3.45 6.40 -48.36
CA VAL A 1000 -2.76 5.17 -48.76
C VAL A 1000 -1.85 5.44 -49.96
N THR A 1001 -0.58 5.05 -49.86
CA THR A 1001 0.37 5.05 -50.97
C THR A 1001 0.88 3.64 -51.21
N GLY A 1002 0.67 3.07 -52.40
CA GLY A 1002 1.13 1.72 -52.76
C GLY A 1002 2.65 1.63 -52.89
N ASN A 1003 3.27 2.60 -53.58
CA ASN A 1003 4.70 2.64 -53.95
C ASN A 1003 5.12 1.69 -55.09
N GLY A 1004 4.14 1.16 -55.83
CA GLY A 1004 4.30 0.38 -57.05
C GLY A 1004 4.19 -1.13 -56.81
N GLY A 1005 4.02 -1.91 -57.87
CA GLY A 1005 3.63 -3.32 -57.76
C GLY A 1005 2.13 -3.47 -58.00
N GLY A 1006 1.63 -4.69 -58.20
CA GLY A 1006 0.18 -4.91 -58.38
C GLY A 1006 -0.51 -5.02 -57.03
N ASP A 1007 -1.01 -3.91 -56.52
CA ASP A 1007 -1.52 -3.76 -55.17
C ASP A 1007 -3.02 -4.10 -55.05
N CYS A 1008 -3.41 -4.54 -53.87
CA CYS A 1008 -4.80 -4.78 -53.47
C CYS A 1008 -5.12 -3.92 -52.26
N VAL A 1009 -5.81 -2.81 -52.47
CA VAL A 1009 -6.10 -1.81 -51.42
C VAL A 1009 -7.58 -1.85 -51.05
N VAL A 1010 -7.88 -1.98 -49.76
CA VAL A 1010 -9.24 -1.88 -49.22
C VAL A 1010 -9.25 -0.91 -48.05
N THR A 1011 -9.69 0.33 -48.24
CA THR A 1011 -9.63 1.36 -47.18
C THR A 1011 -10.78 1.26 -46.20
N GLY A 1012 -11.99 0.95 -46.66
CA GLY A 1012 -13.18 0.86 -45.81
C GLY A 1012 -14.04 2.12 -45.90
N ALA A 1013 -14.75 2.51 -44.84
CA ALA A 1013 -15.60 3.70 -44.88
C ALA A 1013 -14.86 4.95 -44.40
N GLY A 1014 -14.98 6.06 -45.15
CA GLY A 1014 -14.40 7.36 -44.86
C GLY A 1014 -14.03 8.10 -46.15
N ASN A 1015 -13.44 9.28 -46.04
CA ASN A 1015 -12.97 10.03 -47.20
C ASN A 1015 -11.49 9.73 -47.41
N ASP A 1016 -11.21 8.81 -48.32
CA ASP A 1016 -9.87 8.24 -48.48
C ASP A 1016 -9.12 8.85 -49.66
N VAL A 1017 -7.79 8.90 -49.55
CA VAL A 1017 -6.87 9.28 -50.62
C VAL A 1017 -5.96 8.09 -50.90
N VAL A 1018 -6.15 7.43 -52.04
CA VAL A 1018 -5.40 6.23 -52.44
C VAL A 1018 -4.53 6.54 -53.65
N SER A 1019 -3.25 6.19 -53.60
CA SER A 1019 -2.31 6.33 -54.70
C SER A 1019 -1.40 5.11 -54.83
N THR A 1020 -1.63 4.18 -55.76
CA THR A 1020 -0.81 2.95 -55.90
C THR A 1020 0.41 3.11 -56.81
N THR A 1021 0.38 4.10 -57.71
CA THR A 1021 1.51 4.64 -58.51
C THR A 1021 2.04 3.75 -59.65
N GLY A 1022 1.63 2.48 -59.75
CA GLY A 1022 1.73 1.66 -60.96
C GLY A 1022 1.88 0.15 -60.73
N GLY A 1023 1.43 -0.67 -61.69
CA GLY A 1023 1.16 -2.11 -61.56
C GLY A 1023 -0.32 -2.38 -61.79
N ASP A 1024 -0.73 -3.64 -61.96
CA ASP A 1024 -2.16 -3.97 -62.14
C ASP A 1024 -2.87 -3.96 -60.77
N ASP A 1025 -3.44 -2.82 -60.41
CA ASP A 1025 -3.93 -2.53 -59.07
C ASP A 1025 -5.42 -2.84 -58.90
N ARG A 1026 -5.81 -3.12 -57.65
CA ARG A 1026 -7.20 -3.35 -57.27
C ARG A 1026 -7.53 -2.56 -56.03
N VAL A 1027 -8.37 -1.54 -56.18
CA VAL A 1027 -8.72 -0.62 -55.09
C VAL A 1027 -10.20 -0.70 -54.78
N ASP A 1028 -10.55 -0.94 -53.52
CA ASP A 1028 -11.88 -0.71 -52.95
C ASP A 1028 -11.77 0.37 -51.87
N ALA A 1029 -12.13 1.61 -52.23
CA ALA A 1029 -12.13 2.75 -51.34
C ALA A 1029 -13.37 2.83 -50.43
N GLY A 1030 -14.26 1.84 -50.48
CA GLY A 1030 -15.50 1.77 -49.70
C GLY A 1030 -16.38 3.03 -49.81
N ASN A 1031 -17.11 3.43 -48.77
CA ASN A 1031 -18.04 4.58 -48.87
C ASN A 1031 -17.40 5.87 -48.34
N GLY A 1032 -17.74 7.01 -48.92
CA GLY A 1032 -17.28 8.35 -48.56
C GLY A 1032 -16.79 9.10 -49.80
N ASN A 1033 -16.29 10.33 -49.67
CA ASN A 1033 -15.78 11.06 -50.84
C ASN A 1033 -14.30 10.75 -51.03
N ASN A 1034 -14.01 9.86 -51.97
CA ASN A 1034 -12.71 9.28 -52.15
C ASN A 1034 -11.93 9.93 -53.31
N VAL A 1035 -10.61 9.95 -53.19
CA VAL A 1035 -9.68 10.34 -54.25
C VAL A 1035 -8.76 9.17 -54.53
N VAL A 1036 -8.91 8.52 -55.69
CA VAL A 1036 -8.14 7.33 -56.07
C VAL A 1036 -7.32 7.63 -57.32
N ASN A 1037 -6.02 7.35 -57.26
CA ASN A 1037 -5.09 7.41 -58.38
C ASN A 1037 -4.28 6.12 -58.48
N THR A 1038 -4.60 5.23 -59.42
CA THR A 1038 -3.90 3.94 -59.48
C THR A 1038 -2.56 4.00 -60.21
N GLY A 1039 -2.40 4.89 -61.19
CA GLY A 1039 -1.16 5.00 -61.95
C GLY A 1039 -1.24 4.20 -63.25
N GLU A 1040 -0.14 3.65 -63.75
CA GLU A 1040 -0.14 2.87 -64.99
C GLU A 1040 -0.33 1.37 -64.68
N GLY A 1041 -1.09 0.62 -65.48
CA GLY A 1041 -1.41 -0.79 -65.29
C GLY A 1041 -2.87 -1.09 -65.65
N ASP A 1042 -3.24 -2.36 -65.74
CA ASP A 1042 -4.66 -2.74 -65.95
C ASP A 1042 -5.39 -2.75 -64.59
N ASP A 1043 -6.06 -1.66 -64.24
CA ASP A 1043 -6.56 -1.42 -62.88
C ASP A 1043 -8.04 -1.74 -62.68
N VAL A 1044 -8.41 -2.11 -61.45
CA VAL A 1044 -9.81 -2.27 -61.01
C VAL A 1044 -10.09 -1.40 -59.80
N VAL A 1045 -10.96 -0.39 -59.97
CA VAL A 1045 -11.30 0.56 -58.91
C VAL A 1045 -12.78 0.50 -58.54
N ARG A 1046 -13.06 0.46 -57.23
CA ARG A 1046 -14.39 0.61 -56.63
C ARG A 1046 -14.34 1.69 -55.56
N THR A 1047 -15.25 2.67 -55.60
CA THR A 1047 -15.28 3.77 -54.61
C THR A 1047 -16.60 3.91 -53.86
N GLY A 1048 -17.49 2.93 -53.98
CA GLY A 1048 -18.71 2.85 -53.17
C GLY A 1048 -19.67 4.05 -53.38
N ALA A 1049 -20.29 4.54 -52.30
CA ALA A 1049 -21.16 5.71 -52.35
C ALA A 1049 -20.44 6.97 -51.86
N GLY A 1050 -20.54 8.07 -52.59
CA GLY A 1050 -19.89 9.36 -52.29
C GLY A 1050 -19.66 10.19 -53.55
N ASN A 1051 -19.08 11.38 -53.41
CA ASN A 1051 -18.64 12.15 -54.59
C ASN A 1051 -17.15 11.86 -54.80
N ASP A 1052 -16.86 10.91 -55.68
CA ASP A 1052 -15.51 10.38 -55.83
C ASP A 1052 -14.75 11.01 -57.00
N VAL A 1053 -13.42 11.00 -56.89
CA VAL A 1053 -12.48 11.39 -57.95
C VAL A 1053 -11.57 10.21 -58.23
N VAL A 1054 -11.66 9.63 -59.43
CA VAL A 1054 -10.88 8.46 -59.83
C VAL A 1054 -10.00 8.80 -61.04
N THR A 1055 -8.73 8.41 -60.98
CA THR A 1055 -7.77 8.50 -62.09
C THR A 1055 -6.98 7.19 -62.21
N THR A 1056 -6.94 6.56 -63.38
CA THR A 1056 -6.26 5.27 -63.60
C THR A 1056 -5.17 5.30 -64.67
N ALA A 1057 -4.77 6.50 -65.09
CA ALA A 1057 -3.71 6.79 -66.07
C ALA A 1057 -3.66 5.92 -67.34
N GLY A 1058 -3.02 4.75 -67.39
CA GLY A 1058 -2.82 4.04 -68.65
C GLY A 1058 -2.82 2.53 -68.48
N GLY A 1059 -3.59 1.81 -69.29
CA GLY A 1059 -3.90 0.39 -69.19
C GLY A 1059 -5.38 0.15 -69.50
N ASP A 1060 -5.81 -1.11 -69.59
CA ASP A 1060 -7.21 -1.46 -69.83
C ASP A 1060 -7.98 -1.50 -68.50
N ASP A 1061 -8.60 -0.38 -68.11
CA ASP A 1061 -9.10 -0.18 -66.74
C ASP A 1061 -10.58 -0.51 -66.54
N ARG A 1062 -10.93 -0.84 -65.30
CA ARG A 1062 -12.32 -1.05 -64.86
C ARG A 1062 -12.64 -0.22 -63.62
N VAL A 1063 -13.52 0.77 -63.77
CA VAL A 1063 -13.94 1.66 -62.68
C VAL A 1063 -15.42 1.47 -62.34
N GLU A 1064 -15.73 1.26 -61.05
CA GLU A 1064 -17.08 1.30 -60.47
C GLU A 1064 -17.16 2.39 -59.39
N ALA A 1065 -17.57 3.60 -59.78
CA ALA A 1065 -17.61 4.75 -58.89
C ALA A 1065 -18.87 4.83 -58.00
N GLY A 1066 -19.82 3.91 -58.19
CA GLY A 1066 -21.07 3.83 -57.41
C GLY A 1066 -21.90 5.13 -57.36
N ASP A 1067 -22.66 5.33 -56.28
CA ASP A 1067 -23.66 6.41 -56.15
C ASP A 1067 -23.02 7.74 -55.70
N GLY A 1068 -23.41 8.85 -56.30
CA GLY A 1068 -23.01 10.22 -55.98
C GLY A 1068 -22.55 10.99 -57.21
N ASN A 1069 -22.00 12.20 -57.06
CA ASN A 1069 -21.51 12.97 -58.23
C ASN A 1069 -20.03 12.68 -58.42
N ASN A 1070 -19.71 11.77 -59.33
CA ASN A 1070 -18.34 11.27 -59.50
C ASN A 1070 -17.61 11.96 -60.65
N THR A 1071 -16.29 12.03 -60.55
CA THR A 1071 -15.39 12.47 -61.62
C THR A 1071 -14.40 11.35 -61.92
N VAL A 1072 -14.45 10.78 -63.12
CA VAL A 1072 -13.61 9.63 -63.53
C VAL A 1072 -12.79 10.00 -64.76
N ASN A 1073 -11.48 9.72 -64.72
CA ASN A 1073 -10.55 9.88 -65.83
C ASN A 1073 -9.66 8.63 -65.99
N THR A 1074 -9.88 7.81 -67.02
CA THR A 1074 -9.11 6.58 -67.25
C THR A 1074 -7.96 6.73 -68.26
N ALA A 1075 -7.92 7.87 -68.95
CA ALA A 1075 -6.80 8.32 -69.79
C ALA A 1075 -6.39 7.45 -71.00
N ALA A 1076 -5.70 6.30 -70.92
CA ALA A 1076 -5.30 5.59 -72.15
C ALA A 1076 -5.37 4.06 -72.05
N GLY A 1077 -6.15 3.40 -72.91
CA GLY A 1077 -6.38 1.96 -72.92
C GLY A 1077 -7.83 1.66 -73.24
N ASP A 1078 -8.24 0.40 -73.34
CA ASP A 1078 -9.63 0.02 -73.61
C ASP A 1078 -10.43 -0.08 -72.29
N ASP A 1079 -11.10 1.01 -71.90
CA ASP A 1079 -11.62 1.17 -70.53
C ASP A 1079 -13.10 0.83 -70.35
N THR A 1080 -13.47 0.39 -69.15
CA THR A 1080 -14.86 0.17 -68.73
C THR A 1080 -15.21 0.94 -67.46
N VAL A 1081 -16.07 1.96 -67.57
CA VAL A 1081 -16.55 2.77 -66.45
C VAL A 1081 -18.02 2.50 -66.16
N THR A 1082 -18.37 2.27 -64.89
CA THR A 1082 -19.75 2.23 -64.41
C THR A 1082 -19.89 3.22 -63.26
N THR A 1083 -20.91 4.07 -63.33
CA THR A 1083 -21.33 4.92 -62.21
C THR A 1083 -22.78 4.62 -61.84
N GLY A 1084 -23.15 4.96 -60.62
CA GLY A 1084 -24.46 4.69 -60.03
C GLY A 1084 -25.46 5.81 -60.30
N SER A 1085 -26.06 6.34 -59.24
CA SER A 1085 -26.97 7.48 -59.30
C SER A 1085 -26.28 8.78 -58.93
N GLY A 1086 -26.50 9.85 -59.69
CA GLY A 1086 -25.88 11.15 -59.47
C GLY A 1086 -25.59 11.88 -60.78
N ASN A 1087 -24.90 13.03 -60.71
CA ASN A 1087 -24.47 13.75 -61.91
C ASN A 1087 -22.97 13.54 -62.10
N ASP A 1088 -22.61 12.58 -62.95
CA ASP A 1088 -21.23 12.16 -63.14
C ASP A 1088 -20.53 12.87 -64.30
N VAL A 1089 -19.22 13.03 -64.19
CA VAL A 1089 -18.32 13.50 -65.26
C VAL A 1089 -17.32 12.39 -65.56
N VAL A 1090 -17.36 11.88 -66.79
CA VAL A 1090 -16.47 10.80 -67.23
C VAL A 1090 -15.66 11.26 -68.44
N ASP A 1091 -14.35 11.04 -68.40
CA ASP A 1091 -13.43 11.19 -69.52
C ASP A 1091 -12.65 9.87 -69.66
N CYS A 1092 -12.98 9.06 -70.68
CA CYS A 1092 -12.28 7.78 -70.87
C CYS A 1092 -10.93 7.95 -71.58
N GLY A 1093 -10.62 9.14 -72.09
CA GLY A 1093 -9.34 9.34 -72.77
C GLY A 1093 -9.24 8.64 -74.13
N THR A 1094 -8.13 7.98 -74.43
CA THR A 1094 -7.87 7.34 -75.73
C THR A 1094 -7.94 5.83 -75.66
N GLY A 1095 -8.77 5.21 -76.50
CA GLY A 1095 -8.87 3.76 -76.58
C GLY A 1095 -10.21 3.35 -77.17
N THR A 1096 -10.70 2.17 -76.81
CA THR A 1096 -12.04 1.68 -77.18
C THR A 1096 -12.88 1.52 -75.92
N ASP A 1097 -13.56 2.59 -75.51
CA ASP A 1097 -14.07 2.71 -74.15
C ASP A 1097 -15.58 2.53 -74.05
N THR A 1098 -16.01 1.99 -72.90
CA THR A 1098 -17.42 1.83 -72.56
C THR A 1098 -17.74 2.42 -71.19
N ALA A 1099 -18.69 3.35 -71.15
CA ALA A 1099 -19.20 3.96 -69.93
C ALA A 1099 -20.72 3.75 -69.76
N HIS A 1100 -21.10 3.28 -68.57
CA HIS A 1100 -22.46 3.09 -68.09
C HIS A 1100 -22.74 3.96 -66.87
N PRO A 1101 -23.11 5.24 -67.06
CA PRO A 1101 -23.12 6.22 -65.97
C PRO A 1101 -24.42 6.22 -65.12
N GLY A 1102 -25.23 5.17 -65.22
CA GLY A 1102 -26.47 5.02 -64.44
C GLY A 1102 -27.45 6.22 -64.52
N ARG A 1103 -28.03 6.60 -63.38
CA ARG A 1103 -29.15 7.58 -63.30
C ARG A 1103 -28.65 8.99 -62.97
N GLY A 1104 -29.02 9.98 -63.78
CA GLY A 1104 -28.86 11.41 -63.48
C GLY A 1104 -28.38 12.21 -64.69
N ASN A 1105 -27.86 13.43 -64.49
CA ASN A 1105 -27.37 14.26 -65.58
C ASN A 1105 -25.87 14.08 -65.77
N ASN A 1106 -25.50 13.06 -66.55
CA ASN A 1106 -24.12 12.65 -66.73
C ASN A 1106 -23.47 13.32 -67.94
N THR A 1107 -22.19 13.65 -67.82
CA THR A 1107 -21.41 14.36 -68.84
C THR A 1107 -20.27 13.48 -69.34
N ASN A 1108 -20.28 13.18 -70.64
CA ASN A 1108 -19.15 12.60 -71.36
C ASN A 1108 -18.21 13.74 -71.81
N SER A 1109 -17.06 13.88 -71.17
CA SER A 1109 -16.16 15.04 -71.28
C SER A 1109 -14.78 14.66 -71.84
N GLY A 1110 -13.93 15.66 -72.13
CA GLY A 1110 -12.58 15.43 -72.62
C GLY A 1110 -12.49 14.70 -73.96
N THR A 1111 -11.71 13.61 -74.02
CA THR A 1111 -11.50 12.80 -75.25
C THR A 1111 -12.71 11.90 -75.55
N ARG A 1112 -13.60 11.75 -74.57
CA ARG A 1112 -14.91 11.07 -74.58
C ARG A 1112 -14.85 9.56 -74.77
N CYS A 1113 -15.71 8.85 -74.04
CA CYS A 1113 -15.94 7.41 -74.22
C CYS A 1113 -16.74 7.12 -75.50
N GLU A 1114 -16.32 6.13 -76.29
CA GLU A 1114 -16.97 5.70 -77.55
C GLU A 1114 -18.40 5.22 -77.31
N THR A 1115 -18.58 4.37 -76.30
CA THR A 1115 -19.88 3.86 -75.88
C THR A 1115 -20.28 4.53 -74.58
N PHE A 1116 -21.29 5.41 -74.62
CA PHE A 1116 -21.80 6.10 -73.43
C PHE A 1116 -23.32 5.89 -73.34
N SER A 1117 -23.75 4.90 -72.57
CA SER A 1117 -25.15 4.47 -72.52
C SER A 1117 -25.64 4.26 -71.09
N ALA A 1118 -26.76 4.90 -70.77
CA ALA A 1118 -27.44 4.81 -69.47
C ALA A 1118 -28.20 3.49 -69.27
#